data_AF-A0A2N2KWQ1-F1
#
_entry.id   AF-A0A2N2KWQ1-F1
#
_cell.length_a   1.000
_cell.length_b   1.000
_cell.length_c   1.000
_cell.angle_alpha   90.00
_cell.angle_beta   90.00
_cell.angle_gamma   90.00
#
_symmetry.space_group_name_H-M   'P 1'
#
loop_
_entity.id
_entity.type
_entity.pdbx_description
1 polymer ?
#
loop_
_entity_poly.entity_id
_entity_poly.type
_entity_poly.pdbx_seq_one_letter_code
_entity_poly.pdbx_strand_id
1 'polypeptide(L)'
;MEQVSFVDYHIQYAKALAEMWNRSASGWMGRAFNSSEEKVLDEEGRGSYLNLYLAVKGNKVLGYAKLTKYSEEKDVAYIELISVDPEHHGTGIGKILMQKCVLRAAELGYQRIDLFTWAGNTKAVPLYKKCGFFWEKMESQATHLMNFIPGLLNNELLKPYFEFFHWYDDNKRPLLTEPDGRKVNGFDLYDYIWEKDGKRLHICFERCGRGIVAINTSDFDIQIEIADAKPVFGDSYSANYQLTNHTCEPVEIMLKGADDDVVRNEFHISETVTGSIERESEFFIAPVNRTLTEWESCPGLKTIVSWAGKEIVMKTGLHIQYPLSVNLRMQSSLVIPGRQDIMYLNVHNHFPTACSYHIELPGEAPLTLLQNNFEISLQADEKAFIPVDYISQGSLVYNPQIKVMAFPDSGNKLEFEVECFTTMSALNSMSAKNMQERISLLNGQYSVYILKTSNKNWGGFHSIFGSRFDFCAPQIGLPYSEEFDTELPYDIQIEEHGSMLQLTLKYLSKDNAGVDFGYIYSLYPTGLMELRLKIYAIPEPQNKYFAYLKLGINEKNISFEQNGSLVQVEEDFPETYLNSFAKDSLSGNWMYSQIDDATSAVIWNPEFMPKLGNYWLCWELDLNKIQSMEHQELLVASMYLDIFRNCYQTRNAALGYRKPVEIIQPTLELVVNEGNPILTKPYQVKLIQHLDRGLRGKFKLDTEDGLSLAPQVTASEADNIREVRWDVENLPEQALELVTCDAALSSVSVKRSQLCLMGRGEVNVFNRDKLLIAENGCLSITSAKDARLPGLISLKYNGAEYLDAGYPDYAPKSYHNPYQGGLSIIPNQLRASVLIHETHDTSSIKVQDQFGNLWTGLAITTTISNFEPMKGLIFRQCFVMHPSVPVLVLLTELVRNNGWAQFVGFNCSTSYKHEENIRDLQLMFPKTDKQWLTLFPGKEQMGLQDYYYNMAAKGMDTDAYMQVFHLSRCSHYVHMDSAMVRETFTFYNQISDLGRSWLQPHFILFSEYLYEHESLSALLSLKFTEV
;
A
#
# COMPACT_ATOMS: atom_id res chain seq x y z
N MET A 1 -45.04 -23.69 2.28
CA MET A 1 -43.73 -23.14 2.66
C MET A 1 -42.94 -22.96 1.39
N GLU A 2 -42.42 -21.77 1.11
CA GLU A 2 -41.61 -21.53 -0.10
C GLU A 2 -40.30 -22.33 -0.03
N GLN A 3 -40.04 -23.11 -1.08
CA GLN A 3 -38.84 -23.93 -1.24
C GLN A 3 -37.67 -23.06 -1.68
N VAL A 4 -36.45 -23.35 -1.20
CA VAL A 4 -35.23 -22.67 -1.66
C VAL A 4 -34.95 -23.11 -3.11
N SER A 5 -34.85 -22.15 -4.03
CA SER A 5 -34.43 -22.36 -5.41
C SER A 5 -32.94 -22.05 -5.57
N PHE A 6 -32.30 -22.70 -6.54
CA PHE A 6 -30.89 -22.45 -6.88
C PHE A 6 -30.83 -21.99 -8.33
N VAL A 7 -30.42 -20.75 -8.56
CA VAL A 7 -30.50 -20.07 -9.85
C VAL A 7 -29.17 -19.46 -10.22
N ASP A 8 -28.96 -19.17 -11.50
CA ASP A 8 -27.85 -18.34 -11.93
C ASP A 8 -28.09 -16.87 -11.55
N TYR A 9 -27.02 -16.14 -11.25
CA TYR A 9 -27.11 -14.71 -10.99
C TYR A 9 -27.58 -13.94 -12.21
N HIS A 10 -28.39 -12.93 -11.94
CA HIS A 10 -28.87 -11.96 -12.90
C HIS A 10 -28.92 -10.60 -12.20
N ILE A 11 -28.69 -9.51 -12.92
CA ILE A 11 -28.55 -8.15 -12.36
C ILE A 11 -29.67 -7.73 -11.40
N GLN A 12 -30.87 -8.27 -11.57
CA GLN A 12 -32.04 -8.02 -10.70
C GLN A 12 -31.85 -8.50 -9.25
N TYR A 13 -30.88 -9.39 -8.99
CA TYR A 13 -30.56 -9.88 -7.65
C TYR A 13 -29.51 -9.03 -6.93
N ALA A 14 -28.92 -8.01 -7.59
CA ALA A 14 -27.82 -7.23 -7.03
C ALA A 14 -28.15 -6.63 -5.65
N LYS A 15 -29.36 -6.04 -5.51
CA LYS A 15 -29.83 -5.54 -4.22
C LYS A 15 -29.94 -6.62 -3.15
N ALA A 16 -30.57 -7.75 -3.46
CA ALA A 16 -30.77 -8.84 -2.51
C ALA A 16 -29.44 -9.51 -2.11
N LEU A 17 -28.47 -9.55 -3.03
CA LEU A 17 -27.11 -10.02 -2.77
C LEU A 17 -26.34 -9.04 -1.86
N ALA A 18 -26.44 -7.73 -2.09
CA ALA A 18 -25.86 -6.73 -1.20
C ALA A 18 -26.40 -6.86 0.23
N GLU A 19 -27.72 -7.03 0.37
CA GLU A 19 -28.35 -7.27 1.67
C GLU A 19 -27.83 -8.55 2.34
N MET A 20 -27.55 -9.62 1.58
CA MET A 20 -26.98 -10.87 2.10
C MET A 20 -25.54 -10.68 2.60
N TRP A 21 -24.71 -9.95 1.86
CA TRP A 21 -23.35 -9.60 2.32
C TRP A 21 -23.37 -8.79 3.61
N ASN A 22 -24.27 -7.81 3.73
CA ASN A 22 -24.42 -7.01 4.96
C ASN A 22 -24.84 -7.84 6.18
N ARG A 23 -25.52 -8.99 5.98
CA ARG A 23 -25.85 -9.94 7.06
C ARG A 23 -24.77 -10.98 7.34
N SER A 24 -23.69 -11.01 6.56
CA SER A 24 -22.69 -12.08 6.60
C SER A 24 -21.58 -11.89 7.66
N ALA A 25 -21.55 -10.77 8.38
CA ALA A 25 -20.46 -10.39 9.29
C ALA A 25 -20.02 -11.49 10.27
N SER A 26 -20.96 -12.19 10.93
CA SER A 26 -20.63 -13.28 11.88
C SER A 26 -20.04 -14.52 11.21
N GLY A 27 -20.29 -14.72 9.92
CA GLY A 27 -19.66 -15.76 9.10
C GLY A 27 -18.21 -15.42 8.71
N TRP A 28 -17.83 -14.15 8.82
CA TRP A 28 -16.54 -13.59 8.41
C TRP A 28 -15.81 -12.94 9.60
N MET A 29 -15.80 -13.60 10.75
CA MET A 29 -15.08 -13.16 11.96
C MET A 29 -15.42 -11.74 12.45
N GLY A 30 -16.64 -11.27 12.18
CA GLY A 30 -17.08 -9.93 12.55
C GLY A 30 -16.64 -8.82 11.58
N ARG A 31 -16.16 -9.17 10.37
CA ARG A 31 -15.90 -8.21 9.30
C ARG A 31 -17.19 -7.44 8.99
N ALA A 32 -17.12 -6.11 9.10
CA ALA A 32 -18.19 -5.24 8.66
C ALA A 32 -18.24 -5.20 7.13
N PHE A 33 -19.45 -5.31 6.58
CA PHE A 33 -19.71 -5.18 5.14
C PHE A 33 -20.56 -3.93 4.92
N ASN A 34 -20.17 -3.14 3.92
CA ASN A 34 -20.95 -1.99 3.44
C ASN A 34 -21.25 -2.19 1.95
N SER A 35 -21.99 -3.25 1.65
CA SER A 35 -22.38 -3.63 0.29
C SER A 35 -23.65 -2.86 -0.12
N SER A 36 -23.69 -2.39 -1.37
CA SER A 36 -24.85 -1.74 -1.99
C SER A 36 -25.16 -2.40 -3.33
N GLU A 37 -26.38 -2.19 -3.84
CA GLU A 37 -26.77 -2.69 -5.17
C GLU A 37 -25.80 -2.21 -6.26
N GLU A 38 -25.37 -0.95 -6.21
CA GLU A 38 -24.39 -0.37 -7.14
C GLU A 38 -23.03 -1.08 -7.06
N LYS A 39 -22.50 -1.33 -5.85
CA LYS A 39 -21.24 -2.05 -5.67
C LYS A 39 -21.31 -3.46 -6.25
N VAL A 40 -22.43 -4.17 -6.00
CA VAL A 40 -22.61 -5.53 -6.54
C VAL A 40 -22.72 -5.52 -8.07
N LEU A 41 -23.46 -4.58 -8.67
CA LEU A 41 -23.53 -4.44 -10.12
C LEU A 41 -22.15 -4.18 -10.74
N ASP A 42 -21.37 -3.34 -10.08
CA ASP A 42 -20.04 -2.92 -10.50
C ASP A 42 -18.97 -4.02 -10.34
N GLU A 43 -19.02 -4.80 -9.26
CA GLU A 43 -18.11 -5.94 -9.01
C GLU A 43 -18.45 -7.12 -9.92
N GLU A 44 -19.72 -7.54 -9.95
CA GLU A 44 -20.15 -8.72 -10.71
C GLU A 44 -20.26 -8.46 -12.21
N GLY A 45 -20.31 -7.18 -12.63
CA GLY A 45 -20.25 -6.78 -14.04
C GLY A 45 -18.84 -6.83 -14.65
N ARG A 46 -17.78 -6.82 -13.83
CA ARG A 46 -16.38 -6.86 -14.30
C ARG A 46 -15.79 -8.25 -14.37
N GLY A 47 -16.26 -9.17 -13.52
CA GLY A 47 -15.68 -10.50 -13.36
C GLY A 47 -15.98 -11.43 -14.53
N SER A 48 -14.96 -12.17 -14.98
CA SER A 48 -15.13 -13.31 -15.88
C SER A 48 -15.32 -14.57 -15.04
N TYR A 49 -16.54 -15.09 -14.95
CA TYR A 49 -16.84 -16.33 -14.23
C TYR A 49 -17.43 -17.38 -15.16
N LEU A 50 -17.11 -18.65 -14.90
CA LEU A 50 -17.75 -19.80 -15.56
C LEU A 50 -19.23 -19.86 -15.19
N ASN A 51 -19.55 -19.69 -13.90
CA ASN A 51 -20.91 -19.58 -13.37
C ASN A 51 -20.93 -18.83 -12.02
N LEU A 52 -22.04 -18.14 -11.75
CA LEU A 52 -22.34 -17.56 -10.44
C LEU A 52 -23.71 -18.06 -9.99
N TYR A 53 -23.73 -18.85 -8.91
CA TYR A 53 -24.93 -19.47 -8.37
C TYR A 53 -25.46 -18.73 -7.14
N LEU A 54 -26.78 -18.54 -7.08
CA LEU A 54 -27.49 -18.03 -5.91
C LEU A 54 -28.43 -19.10 -5.33
N ALA A 55 -28.54 -19.13 -4.00
CA ALA A 55 -29.63 -19.80 -3.30
C ALA A 55 -30.68 -18.77 -2.88
N VAL A 56 -31.90 -18.89 -3.40
CA VAL A 56 -32.96 -17.87 -3.29
C VAL A 56 -34.19 -18.46 -2.60
N LYS A 57 -34.80 -17.68 -1.69
CA LYS A 57 -36.09 -18.00 -1.07
C LYS A 57 -37.00 -16.78 -1.14
N GLY A 58 -38.04 -16.86 -1.97
CA GLY A 58 -38.85 -15.70 -2.35
C GLY A 58 -37.97 -14.66 -3.05
N ASN A 59 -37.88 -13.45 -2.50
CA ASN A 59 -37.01 -12.37 -3.01
C ASN A 59 -35.67 -12.25 -2.25
N LYS A 60 -35.34 -13.18 -1.36
CA LYS A 60 -34.11 -13.12 -0.54
C LYS A 60 -33.03 -14.04 -1.09
N VAL A 61 -31.83 -13.51 -1.23
CA VAL A 61 -30.62 -14.32 -1.45
C VAL A 61 -30.12 -14.82 -0.09
N LEU A 62 -29.95 -16.13 0.03
CA LEU A 62 -29.50 -16.83 1.22
C LEU A 62 -28.08 -17.41 1.07
N GLY A 63 -27.59 -17.54 -0.16
CA GLY A 63 -26.25 -18.06 -0.43
C GLY A 63 -25.80 -17.72 -1.83
N TYR A 64 -24.48 -17.79 -2.01
CA TYR A 64 -23.76 -17.31 -3.17
C TYR A 64 -22.55 -18.22 -3.39
N ALA A 65 -22.27 -18.61 -4.64
CA ALA A 65 -21.05 -19.30 -5.02
C ALA A 65 -20.57 -18.86 -6.41
N LYS A 66 -19.30 -18.47 -6.52
CA LYS A 66 -18.67 -17.98 -7.74
C LYS A 66 -17.64 -19.00 -8.24
N LEU A 67 -17.82 -19.48 -9.47
CA LEU A 67 -16.96 -20.45 -10.16
C LEU A 67 -16.25 -19.74 -11.32
N THR A 68 -14.93 -19.74 -11.34
CA THR A 68 -14.08 -19.08 -12.34
C THR A 68 -13.08 -20.08 -12.95
N LYS A 69 -12.22 -19.59 -13.85
CA LYS A 69 -11.00 -20.30 -14.25
C LYS A 69 -9.94 -20.10 -13.16
N TYR A 70 -9.05 -21.07 -12.98
CA TYR A 70 -7.91 -20.88 -12.08
C TYR A 70 -6.81 -20.07 -12.78
N SER A 71 -6.35 -18.99 -12.16
CA SER A 71 -5.35 -18.09 -12.75
C SER A 71 -3.94 -18.69 -12.80
N GLU A 72 -3.57 -19.54 -11.83
CA GLU A 72 -2.23 -20.12 -11.76
C GLU A 72 -2.03 -21.30 -12.73
N GLU A 73 -3.13 -21.92 -13.19
CA GLU A 73 -3.06 -23.10 -14.04
C GLU A 73 -4.19 -23.21 -15.03
N LYS A 74 -3.80 -23.43 -16.28
CA LYS A 74 -4.70 -23.60 -17.40
C LYS A 74 -5.57 -24.85 -17.23
N ASP A 75 -6.80 -24.79 -17.74
CA ASP A 75 -7.73 -25.92 -17.82
C ASP A 75 -8.13 -26.49 -16.43
N VAL A 76 -8.15 -25.62 -15.41
CA VAL A 76 -8.62 -25.90 -14.05
C VAL A 76 -9.74 -24.92 -13.70
N ALA A 77 -10.83 -25.43 -13.11
CA ALA A 77 -11.91 -24.60 -12.58
C ALA A 77 -11.60 -24.20 -11.13
N TYR A 78 -12.08 -23.04 -10.69
CA TYR A 78 -11.77 -22.51 -9.36
C TYR A 78 -13.00 -21.94 -8.67
N ILE A 79 -13.24 -22.29 -7.40
CA ILE A 79 -14.29 -21.67 -6.59
C ILE A 79 -13.68 -20.48 -5.87
N GLU A 80 -13.89 -19.29 -6.44
CA GLU A 80 -13.33 -18.03 -5.93
C GLU A 80 -13.94 -17.64 -4.59
N LEU A 81 -15.26 -17.82 -4.45
CA LEU A 81 -15.96 -17.38 -3.26
C LEU A 81 -17.23 -18.20 -3.05
N ILE A 82 -17.47 -18.61 -1.81
CA ILE A 82 -18.72 -19.19 -1.37
C ILE A 82 -19.13 -18.57 -0.03
N SER A 83 -20.39 -18.18 0.08
CA SER A 83 -20.95 -17.60 1.29
C SER A 83 -22.41 -18.02 1.45
N VAL A 84 -22.82 -18.25 2.70
CA VAL A 84 -24.22 -18.53 3.06
C VAL A 84 -24.54 -17.63 4.24
N ASP A 85 -25.74 -17.04 4.20
CA ASP A 85 -26.29 -16.23 5.29
C ASP A 85 -26.15 -17.01 6.62
N PRO A 86 -25.48 -16.44 7.65
CA PRO A 86 -25.20 -17.13 8.90
C PRO A 86 -26.42 -17.75 9.58
N GLU A 87 -27.61 -17.15 9.45
CA GLU A 87 -28.86 -17.68 10.02
C GLU A 87 -29.31 -19.01 9.36
N HIS A 88 -28.76 -19.31 8.18
CA HIS A 88 -29.11 -20.47 7.37
C HIS A 88 -27.97 -21.50 7.30
N HIS A 89 -26.94 -21.37 8.14
CA HIS A 89 -25.93 -22.42 8.30
C HIS A 89 -26.54 -23.72 8.82
N GLY A 90 -25.99 -24.87 8.41
CA GLY A 90 -26.51 -26.19 8.78
C GLY A 90 -27.77 -26.65 8.03
N THR A 91 -28.29 -25.85 7.08
CA THR A 91 -29.51 -26.17 6.29
C THR A 91 -29.24 -26.94 4.99
N GLY A 92 -27.97 -27.16 4.65
CA GLY A 92 -27.56 -27.85 3.41
C GLY A 92 -27.40 -26.95 2.17
N ILE A 93 -27.65 -25.64 2.27
CA ILE A 93 -27.47 -24.69 1.14
C ILE A 93 -26.04 -24.72 0.58
N GLY A 94 -25.03 -24.58 1.46
CA GLY A 94 -23.62 -24.62 1.03
C GLY A 94 -23.23 -25.94 0.35
N LYS A 95 -23.80 -27.06 0.81
CA LYS A 95 -23.62 -28.37 0.17
C LYS A 95 -24.11 -28.37 -1.27
N ILE A 96 -25.33 -27.88 -1.52
CA ILE A 96 -25.92 -27.87 -2.86
C ILE A 96 -25.15 -26.92 -3.79
N LEU A 97 -24.74 -25.75 -3.30
CA LEU A 97 -23.91 -24.81 -4.07
C LEU A 97 -22.57 -25.44 -4.48
N MET A 98 -21.86 -26.10 -3.55
CA MET A 98 -20.61 -26.81 -3.86
C MET A 98 -20.82 -27.94 -4.87
N GLN A 99 -21.88 -28.75 -4.72
CA GLN A 99 -22.20 -29.82 -5.67
C GLN A 99 -22.45 -29.27 -7.07
N LYS A 100 -23.15 -28.12 -7.19
CA LYS A 100 -23.37 -27.45 -8.47
C LYS A 100 -22.05 -27.03 -9.12
N CYS A 101 -21.11 -26.45 -8.36
CA CYS A 101 -19.80 -26.09 -8.89
C CYS A 101 -19.02 -27.31 -9.41
N VAL A 102 -18.97 -28.42 -8.66
CA VAL A 102 -18.27 -29.66 -9.07
C VAL A 102 -18.89 -30.24 -10.34
N LEU A 103 -20.22 -30.36 -10.39
CA LEU A 103 -20.92 -30.88 -11.56
C LEU A 103 -20.75 -29.96 -12.77
N ARG A 104 -20.78 -28.64 -12.56
CA ARG A 104 -20.57 -27.67 -13.64
C ARG A 104 -19.17 -27.75 -14.23
N ALA A 105 -18.15 -27.90 -13.39
CA ALA A 105 -16.78 -28.12 -13.87
C ALA A 105 -16.71 -29.40 -14.73
N ALA A 106 -17.38 -30.48 -14.32
CA ALA A 106 -17.47 -31.71 -15.10
C ALA A 106 -18.20 -31.50 -16.45
N GLU A 107 -19.35 -30.83 -16.45
CA GLU A 107 -20.11 -30.50 -17.67
C GLU A 107 -19.28 -29.68 -18.68
N LEU A 108 -18.42 -28.79 -18.17
CA LEU A 108 -17.53 -27.96 -18.97
C LEU A 108 -16.24 -28.68 -19.40
N GLY A 109 -16.05 -29.96 -19.02
CA GLY A 109 -14.92 -30.79 -19.42
C GLY A 109 -13.64 -30.62 -18.60
N TYR A 110 -13.69 -29.86 -17.51
CA TYR A 110 -12.55 -29.69 -16.61
C TYR A 110 -12.19 -31.02 -15.92
N GLN A 111 -10.89 -31.29 -15.80
CA GLN A 111 -10.39 -32.47 -15.10
C GLN A 111 -10.33 -32.26 -13.57
N ARG A 112 -10.22 -31.01 -13.13
CA ARG A 112 -10.04 -30.64 -11.73
C ARG A 112 -10.73 -29.32 -11.40
N ILE A 113 -11.19 -29.21 -10.16
CA ILE A 113 -11.71 -27.97 -9.56
C ILE A 113 -11.03 -27.70 -8.22
N ASP A 114 -10.57 -26.46 -8.02
CA ASP A 114 -9.78 -26.07 -6.85
C ASP A 114 -10.47 -24.96 -6.04
N LEU A 115 -10.03 -24.75 -4.79
CA LEU A 115 -10.42 -23.59 -3.97
C LEU A 115 -9.34 -23.25 -2.94
N PHE A 116 -9.31 -21.98 -2.51
CA PHE A 116 -8.55 -21.54 -1.34
C PHE A 116 -9.47 -21.26 -0.15
N THR A 117 -8.93 -21.46 1.05
CA THR A 117 -9.56 -21.05 2.31
C THR A 117 -8.47 -20.68 3.32
N TRP A 118 -8.82 -20.54 4.59
CA TRP A 118 -7.88 -20.46 5.71
C TRP A 118 -7.99 -21.73 6.57
N ALA A 119 -6.88 -22.15 7.17
CA ALA A 119 -6.81 -23.34 8.03
C ALA A 119 -7.81 -23.31 9.21
N GLY A 120 -8.15 -22.11 9.70
CA GLY A 120 -9.15 -21.89 10.75
C GLY A 120 -10.62 -22.03 10.31
N ASN A 121 -10.90 -22.35 9.03
CA ASN A 121 -12.27 -22.51 8.53
C ASN A 121 -12.86 -23.88 8.89
N THR A 122 -12.93 -24.17 10.18
CA THR A 122 -13.34 -25.47 10.75
C THR A 122 -14.77 -25.88 10.39
N LYS A 123 -15.60 -24.92 9.95
CA LYS A 123 -16.96 -25.19 9.45
C LYS A 123 -16.99 -25.60 7.98
N ALA A 124 -16.23 -24.93 7.11
CA ALA A 124 -16.32 -25.16 5.67
C ALA A 124 -15.40 -26.29 5.18
N VAL A 125 -14.23 -26.51 5.80
CA VAL A 125 -13.29 -27.57 5.38
C VAL A 125 -13.96 -28.96 5.37
N PRO A 126 -14.71 -29.40 6.41
CA PRO A 126 -15.42 -30.67 6.35
C PRO A 126 -16.44 -30.77 5.21
N LEU A 127 -17.11 -29.66 4.89
CA LEU A 127 -18.03 -29.60 3.75
C LEU A 127 -17.28 -29.79 2.43
N TYR A 128 -16.18 -29.06 2.22
CA TYR A 128 -15.35 -29.17 1.02
C TYR A 128 -14.83 -30.59 0.85
N LYS A 129 -14.27 -31.18 1.90
CA LYS A 129 -13.78 -32.55 1.88
C LYS A 129 -14.89 -33.54 1.52
N LYS A 130 -16.09 -33.39 2.08
CA LYS A 130 -17.23 -34.26 1.73
C LYS A 130 -17.68 -34.08 0.28
N CYS A 131 -17.50 -32.89 -0.32
CA CYS A 131 -17.71 -32.64 -1.74
C CYS A 131 -16.56 -33.13 -2.65
N GLY A 132 -15.56 -33.83 -2.09
CA GLY A 132 -14.49 -34.46 -2.85
C GLY A 132 -13.15 -33.72 -2.84
N PHE A 133 -13.04 -32.59 -2.14
CA PHE A 133 -11.78 -31.84 -2.09
C PHE A 133 -10.74 -32.50 -1.17
N PHE A 134 -9.47 -32.48 -1.55
CA PHE A 134 -8.33 -32.83 -0.72
C PHE A 134 -7.60 -31.56 -0.32
N TRP A 135 -7.36 -31.38 0.98
CA TRP A 135 -6.49 -30.32 1.47
C TRP A 135 -5.04 -30.70 1.22
N GLU A 136 -4.39 -29.95 0.34
CA GLU A 136 -3.00 -30.10 0.01
C GLU A 136 -2.05 -29.59 1.10
N LYS A 137 -0.96 -30.34 1.34
CA LYS A 137 0.14 -29.89 2.18
C LYS A 137 1.15 -29.10 1.33
N MET A 138 1.10 -27.79 1.44
CA MET A 138 2.00 -26.87 0.74
C MET A 138 3.18 -26.42 1.61
N GLU A 139 4.33 -26.15 1.01
CA GLU A 139 5.48 -25.57 1.70
C GLU A 139 5.20 -24.12 2.09
N SER A 140 4.52 -23.35 1.23
CA SER A 140 4.04 -21.98 1.53
C SER A 140 3.01 -21.90 2.67
N GLN A 141 2.52 -23.04 3.18
CA GLN A 141 1.44 -23.11 4.16
C GLN A 141 0.09 -22.54 3.66
N ALA A 142 -0.06 -22.33 2.35
CA ALA A 142 -1.35 -21.98 1.78
C ALA A 142 -2.37 -23.11 2.00
N THR A 143 -3.62 -22.75 2.31
CA THR A 143 -4.71 -23.73 2.48
C THR A 143 -5.41 -23.92 1.15
N HIS A 144 -4.74 -24.67 0.26
CA HIS A 144 -5.21 -25.04 -1.07
C HIS A 144 -5.94 -26.38 -1.04
N LEU A 145 -7.06 -26.48 -1.75
CA LEU A 145 -7.87 -27.69 -1.82
C LEU A 145 -8.12 -28.08 -3.28
N MET A 146 -7.80 -29.33 -3.65
CA MET A 146 -7.97 -29.86 -5.01
C MET A 146 -9.06 -30.93 -5.08
N ASN A 147 -9.82 -30.96 -6.18
CA ASN A 147 -10.85 -31.98 -6.39
C ASN A 147 -10.82 -32.54 -7.82
N PHE A 148 -10.57 -33.84 -7.94
CA PHE A 148 -10.41 -34.55 -9.22
C PHE A 148 -11.68 -35.24 -9.71
N ILE A 149 -12.79 -35.16 -8.96
CA ILE A 149 -14.06 -35.79 -9.35
C ILE A 149 -14.55 -35.34 -10.74
N PRO A 150 -14.42 -34.07 -11.17
CA PRO A 150 -14.83 -33.67 -12.51
C PRO A 150 -14.24 -34.53 -13.64
N GLY A 151 -12.93 -34.82 -13.60
CA GLY A 151 -12.27 -35.67 -14.59
C GLY A 151 -12.71 -37.13 -14.52
N LEU A 152 -12.97 -37.65 -13.31
CA LEU A 152 -13.44 -39.03 -13.11
C LEU A 152 -14.83 -39.28 -13.70
N LEU A 153 -15.75 -38.32 -13.56
CA LEU A 153 -17.12 -38.43 -14.07
C LEU A 153 -17.20 -38.51 -15.60
N ASN A 154 -16.21 -37.95 -16.29
CA ASN A 154 -16.15 -37.91 -17.76
C ASN A 154 -15.30 -39.03 -18.37
N ASN A 155 -14.63 -39.86 -17.57
CA ASN A 155 -13.74 -40.89 -18.07
C ASN A 155 -14.50 -42.15 -18.54
N GLU A 156 -14.24 -42.64 -19.75
CA GLU A 156 -14.98 -43.76 -20.35
C GLU A 156 -14.81 -45.11 -19.63
N LEU A 157 -13.64 -45.37 -19.05
CA LEU A 157 -13.34 -46.57 -18.27
C LEU A 157 -14.12 -46.57 -16.95
N LEU A 158 -14.25 -45.40 -16.31
CA LEU A 158 -14.87 -45.26 -14.98
C LEU A 158 -16.37 -44.95 -15.02
N LYS A 159 -16.89 -44.42 -16.13
CA LYS A 159 -18.30 -44.05 -16.29
C LYS A 159 -19.30 -45.14 -15.87
N PRO A 160 -19.13 -46.43 -16.23
CA PRO A 160 -20.06 -47.49 -15.79
C PRO A 160 -20.13 -47.64 -14.26
N TYR A 161 -19.05 -47.31 -13.54
CA TYR A 161 -19.05 -47.35 -12.07
C TYR A 161 -19.82 -46.16 -11.48
N PHE A 162 -19.74 -44.97 -12.09
CA PHE A 162 -20.51 -43.81 -11.64
C PHE A 162 -22.00 -43.83 -12.05
N GLU A 163 -22.39 -44.74 -12.96
CA GLU A 163 -23.80 -45.09 -13.17
C GLU A 163 -24.36 -45.91 -11.98
N PHE A 164 -23.48 -46.60 -11.24
CA PHE A 164 -23.84 -47.38 -10.05
C PHE A 164 -23.65 -46.60 -8.73
N PHE A 165 -22.49 -45.98 -8.53
CA PHE A 165 -22.12 -45.18 -7.36
C PHE A 165 -22.52 -43.72 -7.54
N HIS A 166 -23.25 -43.16 -6.58
CA HIS A 166 -23.44 -41.72 -6.49
C HIS A 166 -22.14 -41.06 -5.99
N TRP A 167 -21.52 -40.25 -6.85
CA TRP A 167 -20.19 -39.64 -6.60
C TRP A 167 -20.05 -38.94 -5.23
N TYR A 168 -21.14 -38.36 -4.71
CA TYR A 168 -21.18 -37.70 -3.41
C TYR A 168 -21.64 -38.60 -2.25
N ASP A 169 -22.82 -39.22 -2.34
CA ASP A 169 -23.44 -39.94 -1.21
C ASP A 169 -22.70 -41.23 -0.85
N ASP A 170 -22.21 -41.97 -1.85
CA ASP A 170 -21.52 -43.24 -1.65
C ASP A 170 -20.02 -43.07 -1.32
N ASN A 171 -19.49 -41.84 -1.43
CA ASN A 171 -18.09 -41.52 -1.10
C ASN A 171 -17.85 -41.60 0.42
N LYS A 172 -16.92 -42.48 0.82
CA LYS A 172 -16.49 -42.72 2.20
C LYS A 172 -15.11 -42.12 2.42
N ARG A 173 -15.02 -41.15 3.33
CA ARG A 173 -13.73 -40.58 3.76
C ARG A 173 -13.83 -39.92 5.13
N PRO A 174 -12.72 -39.82 5.87
CA PRO A 174 -12.63 -38.95 7.03
C PRO A 174 -12.73 -37.47 6.62
N LEU A 175 -13.33 -36.65 7.49
CA LEU A 175 -13.52 -35.21 7.28
C LEU A 175 -12.73 -34.39 8.32
N LEU A 176 -11.47 -34.77 8.52
CA LEU A 176 -10.57 -34.11 9.46
C LEU A 176 -10.16 -32.73 8.95
N THR A 177 -9.97 -31.76 9.84
CA THR A 177 -9.54 -30.39 9.49
C THR A 177 -8.01 -30.30 9.54
N GLU A 178 -7.36 -31.05 8.66
CA GLU A 178 -5.89 -31.09 8.47
C GLU A 178 -5.58 -31.44 7.00
N PRO A 179 -4.34 -31.24 6.50
CA PRO A 179 -3.96 -31.70 5.16
C PRO A 179 -4.27 -33.19 4.96
N ASP A 180 -4.87 -33.53 3.83
CA ASP A 180 -5.14 -34.91 3.44
C ASP A 180 -3.88 -35.60 2.88
N GLY A 181 -3.98 -36.92 2.73
CA GLY A 181 -3.02 -37.74 2.00
C GLY A 181 -2.19 -38.65 2.89
N ARG A 182 -1.71 -39.75 2.29
CA ARG A 182 -0.76 -40.68 2.92
C ARG A 182 0.55 -40.65 2.17
N LYS A 183 1.66 -40.72 2.90
CA LYS A 183 3.00 -40.70 2.30
C LYS A 183 3.50 -42.11 2.05
N VAL A 184 3.85 -42.44 0.81
CA VAL A 184 4.43 -43.73 0.41
C VAL A 184 5.59 -43.47 -0.55
N ASN A 185 6.79 -43.99 -0.24
CA ASN A 185 8.00 -43.82 -1.07
C ASN A 185 8.30 -42.35 -1.46
N GLY A 186 7.96 -41.39 -0.58
CA GLY A 186 8.16 -39.97 -0.85
C GLY A 186 6.99 -39.27 -1.54
N PHE A 187 6.04 -40.01 -2.14
CA PHE A 187 4.84 -39.49 -2.80
C PHE A 187 3.70 -39.22 -1.81
N ASP A 188 2.95 -38.15 -2.03
CA ASP A 188 1.71 -37.86 -1.30
C ASP A 188 0.51 -38.38 -2.10
N LEU A 189 -0.22 -39.34 -1.52
CA LEU A 189 -1.28 -40.07 -2.21
C LEU A 189 -2.67 -39.71 -1.66
N TYR A 190 -3.61 -39.46 -2.57
CA TYR A 190 -5.00 -39.11 -2.28
C TYR A 190 -5.97 -40.20 -2.72
N ASP A 191 -6.67 -40.80 -1.77
CA ASP A 191 -7.58 -41.91 -2.03
C ASP A 191 -9.05 -41.44 -2.05
N TYR A 192 -9.75 -41.68 -3.15
CA TYR A 192 -11.21 -41.69 -3.19
C TYR A 192 -11.73 -43.11 -3.01
N ILE A 193 -12.74 -43.29 -2.14
CA ILE A 193 -13.37 -44.58 -1.89
C ILE A 193 -14.89 -44.43 -1.99
N TRP A 194 -15.53 -45.22 -2.84
CA TRP A 194 -17.00 -45.34 -2.90
C TRP A 194 -17.44 -46.74 -2.52
N GLU A 195 -18.48 -46.84 -1.69
CA GLU A 195 -19.02 -48.12 -1.21
C GLU A 195 -20.55 -48.13 -1.24
N LYS A 196 -21.12 -49.14 -1.89
CA LYS A 196 -22.57 -49.35 -2.04
C LYS A 196 -22.85 -50.82 -2.35
N ASP A 197 -23.83 -51.39 -1.66
CA ASP A 197 -24.29 -52.78 -1.82
C ASP A 197 -23.15 -53.83 -1.86
N GLY A 198 -22.12 -53.64 -1.03
CA GLY A 198 -20.96 -54.54 -0.92
C GLY A 198 -19.92 -54.40 -2.04
N LYS A 199 -20.16 -53.55 -3.05
CA LYS A 199 -19.16 -53.18 -4.06
C LYS A 199 -18.34 -51.98 -3.60
N ARG A 200 -17.09 -51.91 -4.04
CA ARG A 200 -16.15 -50.84 -3.74
C ARG A 200 -15.46 -50.35 -5.01
N LEU A 201 -15.31 -49.03 -5.13
CA LEU A 201 -14.44 -48.37 -6.10
C LEU A 201 -13.41 -47.57 -5.31
N HIS A 202 -12.13 -47.79 -5.58
CA HIS A 202 -11.03 -47.05 -4.99
C HIS A 202 -10.15 -46.48 -6.09
N ILE A 203 -9.87 -45.17 -6.03
CA ILE A 203 -9.02 -44.47 -6.99
C ILE A 203 -8.02 -43.64 -6.21
N CYS A 204 -6.74 -43.84 -6.49
CA CYS A 204 -5.64 -43.14 -5.83
C CYS A 204 -4.99 -42.18 -6.81
N PHE A 205 -4.84 -40.92 -6.40
CA PHE A 205 -4.09 -39.88 -7.10
C PHE A 205 -2.76 -39.62 -6.42
N GLU A 206 -1.75 -39.26 -7.20
CA GLU A 206 -0.52 -38.64 -6.69
C GLU A 206 -0.64 -37.11 -6.80
N ARG A 207 -0.30 -36.43 -5.70
CA ARG A 207 -0.53 -34.99 -5.50
C ARG A 207 0.16 -34.11 -6.55
N CYS A 208 1.46 -34.28 -6.75
CA CYS A 208 2.30 -33.35 -7.51
C CYS A 208 2.11 -33.50 -9.02
N GLY A 209 1.99 -34.73 -9.49
CA GLY A 209 1.72 -35.08 -10.88
C GLY A 209 0.24 -34.99 -11.25
N ARG A 210 -0.64 -34.83 -10.25
CA ARG A 210 -2.10 -34.66 -10.40
C ARG A 210 -2.76 -35.79 -11.18
N GLY A 211 -2.16 -36.98 -11.11
CA GLY A 211 -2.48 -38.13 -11.94
C GLY A 211 -2.93 -39.32 -11.12
N ILE A 212 -3.66 -40.23 -11.77
CA ILE A 212 -4.09 -41.49 -11.17
C ILE A 212 -2.88 -42.43 -11.10
N VAL A 213 -2.66 -43.05 -9.95
CA VAL A 213 -1.59 -44.04 -9.72
C VAL A 213 -2.12 -45.41 -9.31
N ALA A 214 -3.37 -45.50 -8.86
CA ALA A 214 -4.04 -46.79 -8.66
C ALA A 214 -5.56 -46.71 -8.89
N ILE A 215 -6.12 -47.81 -9.38
CA ILE A 215 -7.56 -48.03 -9.54
C ILE A 215 -7.86 -49.45 -9.04
N ASN A 216 -8.76 -49.59 -8.08
CA ASN A 216 -9.24 -50.88 -7.61
C ASN A 216 -10.76 -50.95 -7.73
N THR A 217 -11.25 -51.97 -8.41
CA THR A 217 -12.69 -52.17 -8.67
C THR A 217 -13.10 -53.61 -8.37
N SER A 218 -14.38 -53.93 -8.55
CA SER A 218 -14.83 -55.33 -8.51
C SER A 218 -14.30 -56.18 -9.66
N ASP A 219 -13.85 -55.54 -10.74
CA ASP A 219 -13.56 -56.21 -12.01
C ASP A 219 -12.04 -56.25 -12.27
N PHE A 220 -11.29 -55.27 -11.77
CA PHE A 220 -9.84 -55.17 -11.96
C PHE A 220 -9.12 -54.27 -10.96
N ASP A 221 -7.80 -54.48 -10.84
CA ASP A 221 -6.85 -53.60 -10.17
C ASP A 221 -5.72 -53.18 -11.11
N ILE A 222 -5.35 -51.90 -11.07
CA ILE A 222 -4.18 -51.34 -11.76
C ILE A 222 -3.44 -50.45 -10.76
N GLN A 223 -2.13 -50.64 -10.60
CA GLN A 223 -1.29 -49.82 -9.72
C GLN A 223 0.10 -49.61 -10.33
N ILE A 224 0.65 -48.40 -10.12
CA ILE A 224 2.01 -48.01 -10.51
C ILE A 224 2.82 -47.69 -9.25
N GLU A 225 4.02 -48.25 -9.12
CA GLU A 225 4.94 -48.01 -8.01
C GLU A 225 6.31 -47.54 -8.50
N ILE A 226 6.84 -46.50 -7.85
CA ILE A 226 8.20 -45.98 -8.03
C ILE A 226 8.85 -45.89 -6.63
N ALA A 227 10.15 -46.20 -6.56
CA ALA A 227 10.87 -46.27 -5.29
C ALA A 227 11.22 -44.90 -4.69
N ASP A 228 11.43 -43.89 -5.53
CA ASP A 228 11.84 -42.55 -5.11
C ASP A 228 11.04 -41.46 -5.84
N ALA A 229 10.51 -40.51 -5.06
CA ALA A 229 9.76 -39.36 -5.55
C ALA A 229 10.65 -38.15 -5.87
N LYS A 230 11.93 -38.16 -5.48
CA LYS A 230 12.87 -37.04 -5.64
C LYS A 230 14.13 -37.42 -6.45
N PRO A 231 13.98 -37.97 -7.65
CA PRO A 231 15.13 -38.42 -8.42
C PRO A 231 16.00 -37.25 -8.88
N VAL A 232 17.31 -37.50 -8.98
CA VAL A 232 18.26 -36.59 -9.64
C VAL A 232 18.21 -36.82 -11.15
N PHE A 233 18.24 -35.75 -11.95
CA PHE A 233 18.29 -35.91 -13.41
C PHE A 233 19.63 -36.49 -13.90
N GLY A 234 19.63 -37.01 -15.13
CA GLY A 234 20.81 -37.56 -15.79
C GLY A 234 21.01 -39.06 -15.52
N ASP A 235 20.02 -39.73 -14.94
CA ASP A 235 20.03 -41.16 -14.64
C ASP A 235 18.70 -41.85 -15.02
N SER A 236 18.73 -43.18 -15.04
CA SER A 236 17.58 -44.06 -15.27
C SER A 236 16.97 -44.56 -13.97
N TYR A 237 15.65 -44.74 -13.96
CA TYR A 237 14.88 -45.23 -12.82
C TYR A 237 13.87 -46.29 -13.28
N SER A 238 13.52 -47.22 -12.38
CA SER A 238 12.53 -48.27 -12.65
C SER A 238 11.15 -47.94 -12.08
N ALA A 239 10.12 -48.44 -12.75
CA ALA A 239 8.74 -48.43 -12.29
C ALA A 239 8.12 -49.84 -12.37
N ASN A 240 7.28 -50.19 -11.41
CA ASN A 240 6.56 -51.47 -11.37
C ASN A 240 5.05 -51.25 -11.58
N TYR A 241 4.45 -52.04 -12.46
CA TYR A 241 3.02 -52.10 -12.73
C TYR A 241 2.43 -53.39 -12.19
N GLN A 242 1.45 -53.27 -11.30
CA GLN A 242 0.68 -54.40 -10.80
C GLN A 242 -0.72 -54.37 -11.44
N LEU A 243 -1.08 -55.45 -12.12
CA LEU A 243 -2.34 -55.55 -12.88
C LEU A 243 -3.05 -56.83 -12.46
N THR A 244 -4.30 -56.72 -12.00
CA THR A 244 -5.12 -57.87 -11.63
C THR A 244 -6.46 -57.83 -12.33
N ASN A 245 -6.84 -58.93 -12.99
CA ASN A 245 -8.18 -59.14 -13.51
C ASN A 245 -8.97 -60.02 -12.51
N HIS A 246 -10.09 -59.50 -12.00
CA HIS A 246 -10.98 -60.22 -11.07
C HIS A 246 -12.13 -60.93 -11.80
N THR A 247 -12.26 -60.74 -13.11
CA THR A 247 -13.27 -61.41 -13.93
C THR A 247 -12.79 -62.79 -14.39
N CYS A 248 -13.74 -63.66 -14.78
CA CYS A 248 -13.41 -64.99 -15.31
C CYS A 248 -13.01 -64.98 -16.79
N GLU A 249 -13.16 -63.84 -17.48
CA GLU A 249 -12.86 -63.72 -18.91
C GLU A 249 -11.47 -63.09 -19.09
N PRO A 250 -10.64 -63.59 -20.03
CA PRO A 250 -9.38 -62.94 -20.36
C PRO A 250 -9.60 -61.51 -20.87
N VAL A 251 -8.87 -60.53 -20.34
CA VAL A 251 -8.95 -59.12 -20.75
C VAL A 251 -7.67 -58.71 -21.46
N GLU A 252 -7.80 -58.07 -22.63
CA GLU A 252 -6.67 -57.41 -23.29
C GLU A 252 -6.32 -56.11 -22.57
N ILE A 253 -5.04 -55.99 -22.25
CA ILE A 253 -4.45 -54.78 -21.67
C ILE A 253 -3.40 -54.22 -22.62
N MET A 254 -3.25 -52.91 -22.59
CA MET A 254 -2.12 -52.24 -23.24
C MET A 254 -1.58 -51.15 -22.32
N LEU A 255 -0.29 -51.21 -22.06
CA LEU A 255 0.47 -50.15 -21.41
C LEU A 255 1.36 -49.48 -22.46
N LYS A 256 1.21 -48.17 -22.60
CA LYS A 256 2.05 -47.37 -23.48
C LYS A 256 2.65 -46.22 -22.70
N GLY A 257 3.96 -46.24 -22.52
CA GLY A 257 4.70 -45.12 -21.99
C GLY A 257 4.56 -43.91 -22.91
N ALA A 258 4.46 -42.73 -22.30
CA ALA A 258 4.51 -41.47 -23.00
C ALA A 258 5.47 -40.54 -22.26
N ASP A 259 6.24 -39.77 -23.03
CA ASP A 259 7.05 -38.70 -22.49
C ASP A 259 6.19 -37.66 -21.76
N ASP A 260 6.75 -37.12 -20.68
CA ASP A 260 6.17 -36.02 -19.92
C ASP A 260 7.29 -35.04 -19.53
N ASP A 261 7.36 -33.94 -20.27
CA ASP A 261 8.41 -32.92 -20.16
C ASP A 261 9.83 -33.49 -20.33
N VAL A 262 10.61 -33.57 -19.23
CA VAL A 262 11.98 -34.12 -19.20
C VAL A 262 12.03 -35.62 -18.91
N VAL A 263 10.92 -36.23 -18.52
CA VAL A 263 10.83 -37.66 -18.26
C VAL A 263 10.61 -38.39 -19.58
N ARG A 264 11.61 -39.18 -19.98
CA ARG A 264 11.61 -39.98 -21.20
C ARG A 264 11.15 -41.39 -20.86
N ASN A 265 10.01 -41.78 -21.43
CA ASN A 265 9.32 -43.01 -21.07
C ASN A 265 8.72 -43.67 -22.31
N GLU A 266 9.56 -44.37 -23.08
CA GLU A 266 9.14 -45.07 -24.29
C GLU A 266 9.15 -46.58 -24.05
N PHE A 267 7.98 -47.14 -23.77
CA PHE A 267 7.77 -48.58 -23.74
C PHE A 267 6.36 -48.94 -24.22
N HIS A 268 6.20 -50.19 -24.65
CA HIS A 268 4.92 -50.73 -25.07
C HIS A 268 4.79 -52.18 -24.62
N ILE A 269 3.75 -52.46 -23.84
CA ILE A 269 3.38 -53.81 -23.38
C ILE A 269 1.93 -54.05 -23.80
N SER A 270 1.67 -55.15 -24.50
CA SER A 270 0.32 -55.58 -24.89
C SER A 270 0.19 -57.08 -24.61
N GLU A 271 -0.72 -57.43 -23.71
CA GLU A 271 -0.87 -58.80 -23.20
C GLU A 271 -2.33 -59.07 -22.79
N THR A 272 -2.65 -60.35 -22.59
CA THR A 272 -3.96 -60.78 -22.08
C THR A 272 -3.83 -61.23 -20.62
N VAL A 273 -4.67 -60.68 -19.74
CA VAL A 273 -4.62 -60.93 -18.29
C VAL A 273 -5.82 -61.77 -17.84
N THR A 274 -5.56 -62.87 -17.13
CA THR A 274 -6.58 -63.78 -16.55
C THR A 274 -6.52 -63.87 -15.02
N GLY A 275 -5.58 -63.15 -14.40
CA GLY A 275 -5.34 -63.13 -12.95
C GLY A 275 -4.45 -61.93 -12.59
N SER A 276 -3.44 -62.10 -11.75
CA SER A 276 -2.48 -61.04 -11.41
C SER A 276 -1.17 -61.17 -12.19
N ILE A 277 -0.66 -60.05 -12.72
CA ILE A 277 0.66 -59.95 -13.33
C ILE A 277 1.40 -58.70 -12.83
N GLU A 278 2.73 -58.77 -12.82
CA GLU A 278 3.62 -57.65 -12.56
C GLU A 278 4.49 -57.36 -13.79
N ARG A 279 4.73 -56.10 -14.10
CA ARG A 279 5.61 -55.66 -15.20
C ARG A 279 6.52 -54.54 -14.73
N GLU A 280 7.77 -54.57 -15.14
CA GLU A 280 8.73 -53.49 -14.88
C GLU A 280 8.96 -52.68 -16.15
N SER A 281 9.12 -51.36 -16.02
CA SER A 281 9.63 -50.49 -17.08
C SER A 281 10.76 -49.62 -16.55
N GLU A 282 11.66 -49.21 -17.43
CA GLU A 282 12.71 -48.22 -17.16
C GLU A 282 12.32 -46.87 -17.80
N PHE A 283 12.63 -45.77 -17.14
CA PHE A 283 12.47 -44.42 -17.67
C PHE A 283 13.70 -43.57 -17.34
N PHE A 284 14.03 -42.62 -18.23
CA PHE A 284 15.20 -41.75 -18.09
C PHE A 284 14.78 -40.32 -17.78
N ILE A 285 15.51 -39.64 -16.91
CA ILE A 285 15.23 -38.24 -16.56
C ILE A 285 16.27 -37.35 -17.24
N ALA A 286 15.84 -36.59 -18.24
CA ALA A 286 16.70 -35.61 -18.89
C ALA A 286 17.01 -34.41 -17.98
N PRO A 287 18.12 -33.67 -18.22
CA PRO A 287 18.43 -32.46 -17.48
C PRO A 287 17.30 -31.44 -17.51
N VAL A 288 17.02 -30.84 -16.35
CA VAL A 288 16.08 -29.72 -16.23
C VAL A 288 16.81 -28.39 -16.41
N ASN A 289 16.14 -27.42 -16.99
CA ASN A 289 16.65 -26.06 -17.20
C ASN A 289 15.95 -25.01 -16.33
N ARG A 290 15.06 -25.42 -15.43
CA ARG A 290 14.43 -24.56 -14.43
C ARG A 290 13.94 -25.38 -13.26
N THR A 291 13.70 -24.72 -12.14
CA THR A 291 12.98 -25.30 -10.99
C THR A 291 11.49 -25.02 -11.16
N LEU A 292 10.65 -26.03 -10.91
CA LEU A 292 9.20 -25.86 -10.87
C LEU A 292 8.78 -25.29 -9.53
N THR A 293 7.78 -24.43 -9.53
CA THR A 293 7.18 -23.98 -8.26
C THR A 293 6.23 -25.04 -7.73
N GLU A 294 5.91 -24.97 -6.42
CA GLU A 294 4.97 -25.91 -5.80
C GLU A 294 3.54 -25.84 -6.37
N TRP A 295 3.23 -24.80 -7.16
CA TRP A 295 1.96 -24.62 -7.86
C TRP A 295 1.89 -25.32 -9.22
N GLU A 296 3.03 -25.68 -9.79
CA GLU A 296 3.09 -26.34 -11.09
C GLU A 296 2.96 -27.86 -10.94
N SER A 297 2.33 -28.53 -11.91
CA SER A 297 2.30 -29.99 -11.93
C SER A 297 3.71 -30.51 -12.19
N CYS A 298 4.18 -31.43 -11.35
CA CYS A 298 5.45 -32.08 -11.58
C CYS A 298 5.39 -33.00 -12.81
N PRO A 299 6.45 -33.02 -13.64
CA PRO A 299 6.62 -34.05 -14.64
C PRO A 299 6.81 -35.40 -13.94
N GLY A 300 6.46 -36.48 -14.60
CA GLY A 300 6.67 -37.80 -14.02
C GLY A 300 6.37 -38.93 -14.97
N LEU A 301 6.19 -40.13 -14.43
CA LEU A 301 5.95 -41.30 -15.26
C LEU A 301 4.52 -41.28 -15.77
N LYS A 302 4.34 -41.02 -17.07
CA LYS A 302 3.04 -41.02 -17.73
C LYS A 302 2.86 -42.28 -18.57
N THR A 303 1.75 -42.97 -18.33
CA THR A 303 1.39 -44.21 -19.02
C THR A 303 -0.07 -44.18 -19.45
N ILE A 304 -0.32 -44.44 -20.73
CA ILE A 304 -1.67 -44.67 -21.27
C ILE A 304 -1.98 -46.15 -21.04
N VAL A 305 -3.03 -46.42 -20.28
CA VAL A 305 -3.50 -47.77 -19.96
C VAL A 305 -4.81 -48.02 -20.69
N SER A 306 -4.84 -49.00 -21.59
CA SER A 306 -6.08 -49.51 -22.18
C SER A 306 -6.49 -50.78 -21.45
N TRP A 307 -7.72 -50.81 -20.94
CA TRP A 307 -8.33 -51.97 -20.29
C TRP A 307 -9.64 -52.32 -21.00
N ALA A 308 -9.70 -53.49 -21.62
CA ALA A 308 -10.85 -53.92 -22.44
C ALA A 308 -11.24 -52.89 -23.53
N GLY A 309 -10.23 -52.27 -24.15
CA GLY A 309 -10.41 -51.28 -25.23
C GLY A 309 -10.75 -49.86 -24.78
N LYS A 310 -10.83 -49.59 -23.47
CA LYS A 310 -11.07 -48.25 -22.92
C LYS A 310 -9.80 -47.69 -22.29
N GLU A 311 -9.47 -46.45 -22.60
CA GLU A 311 -8.20 -45.83 -22.18
C GLU A 311 -8.35 -44.96 -20.93
N ILE A 312 -7.31 -44.95 -20.11
CA ILE A 312 -7.11 -44.00 -19.03
C ILE A 312 -5.64 -43.61 -18.95
N VAL A 313 -5.37 -42.35 -18.63
CA VAL A 313 -4.01 -41.86 -18.40
C VAL A 313 -3.70 -42.01 -16.92
N MET A 314 -2.62 -42.72 -16.61
CA MET A 314 -2.03 -42.79 -15.29
C MET A 314 -0.74 -41.99 -15.27
N LYS A 315 -0.50 -41.26 -14.17
CA LYS A 315 0.65 -40.38 -14.04
C LYS A 315 1.10 -40.25 -12.59
N THR A 316 2.41 -40.39 -12.35
CA THR A 316 3.08 -39.97 -11.12
C THR A 316 3.69 -38.57 -11.28
N GLY A 317 3.98 -37.86 -10.19
CA GLY A 317 4.76 -36.61 -10.20
C GLY A 317 6.08 -36.78 -9.49
N LEU A 318 7.18 -36.48 -10.19
CA LEU A 318 8.54 -36.57 -9.68
C LEU A 318 9.08 -35.17 -9.38
N HIS A 319 9.55 -34.96 -8.16
CA HIS A 319 10.27 -33.75 -7.77
C HIS A 319 11.72 -33.84 -8.25
N ILE A 320 11.93 -33.68 -9.56
CA ILE A 320 13.24 -33.81 -10.18
C ILE A 320 14.21 -32.79 -9.59
N GLN A 321 15.34 -33.26 -9.08
CA GLN A 321 16.35 -32.42 -8.44
C GLN A 321 17.56 -32.22 -9.34
N TYR A 322 18.17 -31.03 -9.23
CA TYR A 322 19.53 -30.83 -9.73
C TYR A 322 20.49 -31.73 -8.94
N PRO A 323 21.53 -32.31 -9.56
CA PRO A 323 22.59 -33.01 -8.83
C PRO A 323 23.29 -32.12 -7.79
N LEU A 324 23.41 -30.81 -8.11
CA LEU A 324 23.84 -29.77 -7.18
C LEU A 324 22.93 -28.55 -7.36
N SER A 325 22.24 -28.12 -6.31
CA SER A 325 21.57 -26.82 -6.31
C SER A 325 22.57 -25.71 -5.95
N VAL A 326 22.45 -24.56 -6.62
CA VAL A 326 23.35 -23.43 -6.46
C VAL A 326 22.56 -22.13 -6.25
N ASN A 327 22.95 -21.30 -5.29
CA ASN A 327 22.32 -20.00 -5.04
C ASN A 327 23.34 -18.93 -4.63
N LEU A 328 23.27 -17.76 -5.25
CA LEU A 328 24.13 -16.61 -4.92
C LEU A 328 23.49 -15.71 -3.85
N ARG A 329 24.29 -15.28 -2.88
CA ARG A 329 23.88 -14.30 -1.86
C ARG A 329 24.93 -13.22 -1.69
N MET A 330 24.53 -11.97 -1.86
CA MET A 330 25.37 -10.82 -1.56
C MET A 330 25.44 -10.58 -0.06
N GLN A 331 26.58 -10.11 0.43
CA GLN A 331 26.67 -9.53 1.78
C GLN A 331 25.91 -8.19 1.87
N SER A 332 25.91 -7.41 0.78
CA SER A 332 25.19 -6.14 0.64
C SER A 332 24.70 -5.98 -0.80
N SER A 333 23.47 -5.50 -0.99
CA SER A 333 22.94 -5.19 -2.32
C SER A 333 23.54 -3.91 -2.91
N LEU A 334 24.02 -2.99 -2.06
CA LEU A 334 24.74 -1.78 -2.46
C LEU A 334 26.24 -2.06 -2.55
N VAL A 335 26.84 -1.70 -3.68
CA VAL A 335 28.28 -1.88 -3.97
C VAL A 335 28.92 -0.53 -4.23
N ILE A 336 30.13 -0.34 -3.69
CA ILE A 336 30.95 0.85 -3.95
C ILE A 336 31.94 0.50 -5.07
N PRO A 337 31.88 1.17 -6.24
CA PRO A 337 32.77 0.88 -7.35
C PRO A 337 34.25 0.82 -6.95
N GLY A 338 34.94 -0.25 -7.34
CA GLY A 338 36.38 -0.47 -7.08
C GLY A 338 36.72 -1.02 -5.69
N ARG A 339 35.75 -1.20 -4.80
CA ARG A 339 35.95 -1.87 -3.51
C ARG A 339 35.88 -3.39 -3.69
N GLN A 340 36.75 -4.11 -2.99
CA GLN A 340 36.64 -5.56 -2.84
C GLN A 340 35.59 -5.88 -1.78
N ASP A 341 34.63 -6.72 -2.13
CA ASP A 341 33.58 -7.23 -1.25
C ASP A 341 33.40 -8.74 -1.47
N ILE A 342 32.54 -9.38 -0.67
CA ILE A 342 32.33 -10.83 -0.67
C ILE A 342 30.86 -11.15 -1.00
N MET A 343 30.67 -12.18 -1.82
CA MET A 343 29.39 -12.87 -1.97
C MET A 343 29.54 -14.34 -1.62
N TYR A 344 28.43 -15.05 -1.42
CA TYR A 344 28.41 -16.45 -1.04
C TYR A 344 27.73 -17.28 -2.13
N LEU A 345 28.40 -18.34 -2.55
CA LEU A 345 27.86 -19.40 -3.40
C LEU A 345 27.38 -20.53 -2.50
N ASN A 346 26.07 -20.60 -2.26
CA ASN A 346 25.44 -21.67 -1.49
C ASN A 346 25.22 -22.88 -2.38
N VAL A 347 25.55 -24.07 -1.88
CA VAL A 347 25.48 -25.33 -2.63
C VAL A 347 24.81 -26.43 -1.81
N HIS A 348 24.08 -27.33 -2.47
CA HIS A 348 23.41 -28.49 -1.84
C HIS A 348 23.49 -29.72 -2.74
N ASN A 349 24.11 -30.80 -2.23
CA ASN A 349 24.16 -32.10 -2.90
C ASN A 349 22.83 -32.85 -2.75
N HIS A 350 22.21 -33.25 -3.87
CA HIS A 350 20.96 -34.03 -3.85
C HIS A 350 21.16 -35.52 -4.16
N PHE A 351 22.39 -35.98 -4.42
CA PHE A 351 22.64 -37.42 -4.53
C PHE A 351 22.41 -38.11 -3.18
N PRO A 352 21.94 -39.37 -3.19
CA PRO A 352 21.86 -40.21 -1.99
C PRO A 352 23.24 -40.71 -1.52
N THR A 353 24.32 -40.33 -2.20
CA THR A 353 25.72 -40.65 -1.88
C THR A 353 26.56 -39.38 -1.77
N ALA A 354 27.76 -39.51 -1.21
CA ALA A 354 28.73 -38.42 -1.29
C ALA A 354 29.11 -38.15 -2.76
N CYS A 355 29.43 -36.90 -3.06
CA CYS A 355 29.80 -36.45 -4.39
C CYS A 355 30.86 -35.35 -4.30
N SER A 356 31.86 -35.42 -5.17
CA SER A 356 32.82 -34.32 -5.38
C SER A 356 32.39 -33.48 -6.58
N TYR A 357 32.51 -32.16 -6.47
CA TYR A 357 32.09 -31.20 -7.48
C TYR A 357 33.23 -30.28 -7.88
N HIS A 358 33.33 -30.03 -9.18
CA HIS A 358 34.11 -28.93 -9.74
C HIS A 358 33.15 -27.88 -10.30
N ILE A 359 33.26 -26.65 -9.83
CA ILE A 359 32.33 -25.55 -10.11
C ILE A 359 33.10 -24.40 -10.76
N GLU A 360 32.68 -24.00 -11.97
CA GLU A 360 33.22 -22.85 -12.70
C GLU A 360 32.17 -21.72 -12.72
N LEU A 361 32.46 -20.61 -12.02
CA LEU A 361 31.61 -19.43 -11.90
C LEU A 361 32.13 -18.30 -12.82
N PRO A 362 31.48 -18.01 -13.95
CA PRO A 362 32.01 -17.03 -14.91
C PRO A 362 31.86 -15.58 -14.45
N GLY A 363 32.89 -14.74 -14.58
CA GLY A 363 32.78 -13.29 -14.37
C GLY A 363 32.06 -12.57 -15.51
N GLU A 364 31.51 -11.38 -15.25
CA GLU A 364 30.75 -10.58 -16.23
C GLU A 364 31.02 -9.09 -15.96
N ALA A 365 31.63 -8.34 -16.89
CA ALA A 365 31.87 -6.90 -16.67
C ALA A 365 30.56 -6.17 -16.33
N PRO A 366 30.52 -5.27 -15.32
CA PRO A 366 31.64 -4.68 -14.60
C PRO A 366 32.15 -5.48 -13.38
N LEU A 367 31.65 -6.70 -13.14
CA LEU A 367 32.07 -7.59 -12.06
C LEU A 367 33.36 -8.35 -12.45
N THR A 368 34.34 -8.33 -11.54
CA THR A 368 35.56 -9.13 -11.59
C THR A 368 35.61 -10.04 -10.37
N LEU A 369 35.67 -11.35 -10.61
CA LEU A 369 35.85 -12.36 -9.57
C LEU A 369 37.34 -12.56 -9.29
N LEU A 370 37.74 -12.61 -8.02
CA LEU A 370 39.14 -12.92 -7.67
C LEU A 370 39.44 -14.42 -7.74
N GLN A 371 38.39 -15.25 -7.61
CA GLN A 371 38.42 -16.69 -7.83
C GLN A 371 37.13 -17.11 -8.54
N ASN A 372 37.25 -17.96 -9.55
CA ASN A 372 36.14 -18.42 -10.38
C ASN A 372 36.04 -19.95 -10.51
N ASN A 373 36.97 -20.71 -9.91
CA ASN A 373 36.98 -22.18 -9.95
C ASN A 373 37.04 -22.72 -8.52
N PHE A 374 36.18 -23.70 -8.22
CA PHE A 374 36.04 -24.26 -6.88
C PHE A 374 35.94 -25.79 -6.93
N GLU A 375 36.61 -26.45 -5.98
CA GLU A 375 36.52 -27.89 -5.75
C GLU A 375 35.96 -28.13 -4.35
N ILE A 376 34.90 -28.93 -4.25
CA ILE A 376 34.23 -29.23 -2.97
C ILE A 376 33.74 -30.68 -2.95
N SER A 377 33.82 -31.33 -1.81
CA SER A 377 33.23 -32.66 -1.58
C SER A 377 32.13 -32.53 -0.53
N LEU A 378 30.95 -33.05 -0.86
CA LEU A 378 29.76 -32.99 -0.02
C LEU A 378 29.27 -34.42 0.26
N GLN A 379 28.86 -34.69 1.49
CA GLN A 379 28.14 -35.90 1.86
C GLN A 379 26.73 -35.89 1.24
N ALA A 380 26.06 -37.05 1.27
CA ALA A 380 24.67 -37.15 0.81
C ALA A 380 23.79 -36.12 1.54
N ASP A 381 22.98 -35.38 0.78
CA ASP A 381 22.09 -34.30 1.27
C ASP A 381 22.80 -33.12 2.00
N GLU A 382 24.13 -33.02 1.92
CA GLU A 382 24.88 -31.96 2.61
C GLU A 382 24.74 -30.59 1.93
N LYS A 383 24.62 -29.55 2.77
CA LYS A 383 24.61 -28.13 2.36
C LYS A 383 25.89 -27.44 2.80
N ALA A 384 26.46 -26.61 1.95
CA ALA A 384 27.64 -25.80 2.23
C ALA A 384 27.55 -24.41 1.58
N PHE A 385 28.50 -23.53 1.89
CA PHE A 385 28.66 -22.25 1.23
C PHE A 385 30.14 -21.99 0.92
N ILE A 386 30.40 -21.29 -0.18
CA ILE A 386 31.74 -20.91 -0.63
C ILE A 386 31.80 -19.37 -0.70
N PRO A 387 32.68 -18.70 0.07
CA PRO A 387 32.89 -17.26 -0.07
C PRO A 387 33.61 -16.96 -1.38
N VAL A 388 33.14 -15.95 -2.11
CA VAL A 388 33.68 -15.51 -3.39
C VAL A 388 33.99 -14.02 -3.29
N ASP A 389 35.29 -13.69 -3.24
CA ASP A 389 35.77 -12.31 -3.31
C ASP A 389 35.57 -11.74 -4.72
N TYR A 390 35.06 -10.51 -4.79
CA TYR A 390 34.83 -9.82 -6.05
C TYR A 390 35.10 -8.32 -5.94
N ILE A 391 35.28 -7.69 -7.10
CA ILE A 391 35.31 -6.23 -7.28
C ILE A 391 34.34 -5.88 -8.41
N SER A 392 33.44 -4.92 -8.19
CA SER A 392 32.59 -4.38 -9.27
C SER A 392 32.92 -2.92 -9.55
N GLN A 393 32.84 -2.50 -10.82
CA GLN A 393 32.95 -1.10 -11.23
C GLN A 393 31.59 -0.39 -11.38
N GLY A 394 30.47 -1.09 -11.18
CA GLY A 394 29.13 -0.53 -11.35
C GLY A 394 28.01 -1.49 -10.95
N SER A 395 26.80 -1.13 -11.38
CA SER A 395 25.59 -1.96 -11.20
C SER A 395 25.65 -3.17 -12.13
N LEU A 396 25.12 -4.30 -11.67
CA LEU A 396 25.02 -5.52 -12.48
C LEU A 396 23.85 -6.38 -12.03
N VAL A 397 22.98 -6.74 -12.97
CA VAL A 397 22.10 -7.92 -12.84
C VAL A 397 22.91 -9.14 -13.25
N TYR A 398 23.57 -9.77 -12.27
CA TYR A 398 24.48 -10.89 -12.51
C TYR A 398 23.69 -12.19 -12.57
N ASN A 399 23.67 -12.83 -13.74
CA ASN A 399 22.95 -14.09 -13.98
C ASN A 399 23.87 -15.03 -14.78
N PRO A 400 24.84 -15.67 -14.10
CA PRO A 400 25.81 -16.55 -14.74
C PRO A 400 25.23 -17.92 -15.07
N GLN A 401 25.78 -18.53 -16.14
CA GLN A 401 25.67 -19.95 -16.42
C GLN A 401 26.83 -20.68 -15.71
N ILE A 402 26.56 -21.33 -14.59
CA ILE A 402 27.58 -22.00 -13.79
C ILE A 402 27.79 -23.40 -14.33
N LYS A 403 29.02 -23.75 -14.72
CA LYS A 403 29.33 -25.12 -15.16
C LYS A 403 29.70 -25.96 -13.95
N VAL A 404 29.09 -27.14 -13.85
CA VAL A 404 29.31 -28.08 -12.76
C VAL A 404 29.65 -29.46 -13.31
N MET A 405 30.78 -30.00 -12.87
CA MET A 405 31.11 -31.43 -13.04
C MET A 405 30.92 -32.15 -11.71
N ALA A 406 30.04 -33.13 -11.69
CA ALA A 406 29.75 -33.98 -10.54
C ALA A 406 30.42 -35.36 -10.67
N PHE A 407 31.04 -35.81 -9.59
CA PHE A 407 31.70 -37.10 -9.45
C PHE A 407 31.11 -37.83 -8.23
N PRO A 408 29.93 -38.47 -8.39
CA PRO A 408 29.30 -39.20 -7.30
C PRO A 408 30.04 -40.51 -7.00
N ASP A 409 30.06 -40.94 -5.74
CA ASP A 409 30.67 -42.21 -5.33
C ASP A 409 30.00 -43.44 -5.96
N SER A 410 28.73 -43.30 -6.34
CA SER A 410 27.93 -44.30 -7.07
C SER A 410 27.15 -43.63 -8.19
N GLY A 411 27.19 -44.19 -9.40
CA GLY A 411 26.56 -43.63 -10.59
C GLY A 411 27.56 -43.09 -11.61
N ASN A 412 27.05 -42.45 -12.65
CA ASN A 412 27.88 -41.90 -13.72
C ASN A 412 28.35 -40.48 -13.40
N LYS A 413 29.55 -40.12 -13.88
CA LYS A 413 29.98 -38.71 -13.92
C LYS A 413 28.96 -37.92 -14.75
N LEU A 414 28.56 -36.76 -14.24
CA LEU A 414 27.60 -35.88 -14.90
C LEU A 414 28.18 -34.47 -15.04
N GLU A 415 27.93 -33.86 -16.19
CA GLU A 415 28.25 -32.46 -16.48
C GLU A 415 26.95 -31.73 -16.79
N PHE A 416 26.73 -30.59 -16.15
CA PHE A 416 25.52 -29.80 -16.30
C PHE A 416 25.78 -28.33 -16.02
N GLU A 417 24.87 -27.48 -16.47
CA GLU A 417 24.87 -26.04 -16.19
C GLU A 417 23.74 -25.70 -15.23
N VAL A 418 24.01 -24.75 -14.32
CA VAL A 418 23.02 -24.22 -13.38
C VAL A 418 22.98 -22.72 -13.53
N GLU A 419 21.78 -22.19 -13.74
CA GLU A 419 21.52 -20.77 -13.69
C GLU A 419 21.20 -20.34 -12.24
N CYS A 420 21.75 -19.20 -11.84
CA CYS A 420 21.26 -18.45 -10.70
C CYS A 420 21.44 -16.97 -10.98
N PHE A 421 20.90 -16.10 -10.14
CA PHE A 421 21.14 -14.67 -10.30
C PHE A 421 21.28 -13.95 -8.95
N THR A 422 21.88 -12.77 -9.01
CA THR A 422 21.90 -11.79 -7.94
C THR A 422 21.99 -10.39 -8.54
N THR A 423 21.73 -9.37 -7.73
CA THR A 423 21.75 -7.96 -8.17
C THR A 423 22.73 -7.16 -7.35
N MET A 424 23.49 -6.31 -8.04
CA MET A 424 24.49 -5.41 -7.47
C MET A 424 24.10 -3.99 -7.89
N SER A 425 23.79 -3.13 -6.92
CA SER A 425 23.38 -1.75 -7.17
C SER A 425 24.54 -0.79 -6.85
N ALA A 426 24.85 0.12 -7.76
CA ALA A 426 25.79 1.22 -7.56
C ALA A 426 25.12 2.54 -7.94
N LEU A 427 25.31 3.59 -7.13
CA LEU A 427 24.53 4.84 -7.19
C LEU A 427 24.59 5.60 -8.52
N ASN A 428 25.62 5.37 -9.34
CA ASN A 428 25.90 6.09 -10.58
C ASN A 428 25.90 5.17 -11.81
N SER A 429 25.28 3.99 -11.71
CA SER A 429 25.32 2.97 -12.76
C SER A 429 23.97 2.28 -12.90
N MET A 430 23.70 1.79 -14.10
CA MET A 430 22.48 1.09 -14.46
C MET A 430 22.81 -0.26 -15.09
N SER A 431 21.91 -1.22 -14.96
CA SER A 431 22.04 -2.54 -15.55
C SER A 431 20.65 -3.14 -15.74
N ALA A 432 20.44 -3.88 -16.82
CA ALA A 432 19.19 -4.56 -17.06
C ALA A 432 19.42 -5.92 -17.72
N LYS A 433 18.55 -6.89 -17.42
CA LYS A 433 18.63 -8.24 -17.99
C LYS A 433 17.25 -8.87 -18.11
N ASN A 434 16.98 -9.51 -19.25
CA ASN A 434 15.82 -10.37 -19.46
C ASN A 434 16.27 -11.81 -19.21
N MET A 435 15.96 -12.34 -18.02
CA MET A 435 16.34 -13.69 -17.60
C MET A 435 15.19 -14.67 -17.87
N GLN A 436 15.39 -15.96 -17.64
CA GLN A 436 14.35 -16.96 -17.85
C GLN A 436 13.13 -16.73 -16.96
N GLU A 437 13.35 -16.50 -15.65
CA GLU A 437 12.30 -16.37 -14.64
C GLU A 437 11.75 -14.95 -14.50
N ARG A 438 12.53 -13.91 -14.84
CA ARG A 438 12.12 -12.51 -14.69
C ARG A 438 12.93 -11.55 -15.54
N ILE A 439 12.38 -10.36 -15.74
CA ILE A 439 13.07 -9.18 -16.27
C ILE A 439 13.50 -8.34 -15.07
N SER A 440 14.70 -7.75 -15.10
CA SER A 440 15.18 -6.85 -14.04
C SER A 440 15.89 -5.65 -14.63
N LEU A 441 15.55 -4.47 -14.13
CA LEU A 441 16.20 -3.19 -14.39
C LEU A 441 16.72 -2.66 -13.05
N LEU A 442 17.95 -2.14 -13.05
CA LEU A 442 18.61 -1.48 -11.92
C LEU A 442 19.08 -0.11 -12.40
N ASN A 443 18.76 0.94 -11.65
CA ASN A 443 19.28 2.28 -11.91
C ASN A 443 19.56 2.99 -10.58
N GLY A 444 20.84 3.16 -10.25
CA GLY A 444 21.24 3.67 -8.95
C GLY A 444 20.82 2.72 -7.82
N GLN A 445 19.97 3.22 -6.92
CA GLN A 445 19.43 2.48 -5.77
C GLN A 445 18.01 1.93 -6.00
N TYR A 446 17.52 2.04 -7.24
CA TYR A 446 16.16 1.69 -7.60
C TYR A 446 16.13 0.53 -8.58
N SER A 447 15.10 -0.29 -8.48
CA SER A 447 14.96 -1.48 -9.31
C SER A 447 13.53 -1.69 -9.76
N VAL A 448 13.36 -2.20 -10.98
CA VAL A 448 12.09 -2.70 -11.50
C VAL A 448 12.28 -4.17 -11.85
N TYR A 449 11.31 -5.01 -11.51
CA TYR A 449 11.27 -6.38 -12.01
C TYR A 449 9.89 -6.74 -12.52
N ILE A 450 9.84 -7.68 -13.46
CA ILE A 450 8.61 -8.29 -13.99
C ILE A 450 8.83 -9.80 -14.05
N LEU A 451 7.96 -10.58 -13.42
CA LEU A 451 8.03 -12.04 -13.35
C LEU A 451 7.55 -12.67 -14.67
N LYS A 452 8.23 -13.74 -15.07
CA LYS A 452 7.89 -14.56 -16.27
C LYS A 452 7.48 -15.98 -15.89
N THR A 453 7.73 -16.39 -14.66
CA THR A 453 7.33 -17.66 -14.05
C THR A 453 6.64 -17.36 -12.73
N SER A 454 5.52 -18.04 -12.44
CA SER A 454 4.66 -17.85 -11.25
C SER A 454 4.20 -16.40 -11.01
N ASN A 455 2.90 -16.11 -11.02
CA ASN A 455 2.38 -14.74 -11.12
C ASN A 455 2.96 -13.99 -12.34
N LYS A 456 2.81 -14.55 -13.54
CA LYS A 456 3.42 -13.97 -14.75
C LYS A 456 2.92 -12.56 -14.99
N ASN A 457 3.80 -11.69 -15.46
CA ASN A 457 3.57 -10.25 -15.66
C ASN A 457 3.37 -9.42 -14.40
N TRP A 458 3.37 -10.03 -13.21
CA TRP A 458 3.44 -9.27 -11.97
C TRP A 458 4.84 -8.71 -11.79
N GLY A 459 4.93 -7.60 -11.08
CA GLY A 459 6.21 -6.95 -10.87
C GLY A 459 6.18 -5.94 -9.75
N GLY A 460 7.25 -5.16 -9.67
CA GLY A 460 7.23 -3.99 -8.82
C GLY A 460 8.46 -3.11 -9.01
N PHE A 461 8.32 -1.90 -8.51
CA PHE A 461 9.32 -0.84 -8.51
C PHE A 461 9.74 -0.56 -7.07
N HIS A 462 11.01 -0.73 -6.76
CA HIS A 462 11.50 -0.78 -5.38
C HIS A 462 12.76 0.05 -5.19
N SER A 463 12.93 0.63 -3.99
CA SER A 463 14.22 1.13 -3.51
C SER A 463 14.88 0.12 -2.56
N ILE A 464 16.20 0.17 -2.43
CA ILE A 464 16.93 -0.65 -1.45
C ILE A 464 16.59 -0.33 0.02
N PHE A 465 15.81 0.74 0.27
CA PHE A 465 15.38 1.17 1.61
C PHE A 465 13.97 0.70 2.00
N GLY A 466 13.26 0.01 1.11
CA GLY A 466 11.99 -0.65 1.44
C GLY A 466 10.73 0.02 0.87
N SER A 467 10.83 1.23 0.31
CA SER A 467 9.72 1.85 -0.45
C SER A 467 9.45 1.06 -1.73
N ARG A 468 8.17 0.78 -2.05
CA ARG A 468 7.81 0.04 -3.26
C ARG A 468 6.45 0.38 -3.86
N PHE A 469 6.33 0.08 -5.14
CA PHE A 469 5.08 -0.09 -5.87
C PHE A 469 4.99 -1.50 -6.43
N ASP A 470 3.78 -2.06 -6.46
CA ASP A 470 3.50 -3.40 -6.96
C ASP A 470 2.63 -3.33 -8.24
N PHE A 471 2.92 -4.17 -9.24
CA PHE A 471 2.20 -4.25 -10.52
C PHE A 471 1.55 -5.62 -10.69
N CYS A 472 0.35 -5.65 -11.26
CA CYS A 472 -0.33 -6.88 -11.67
C CYS A 472 -0.21 -7.12 -13.18
N ALA A 473 -0.59 -8.32 -13.62
CA ALA A 473 -0.77 -8.64 -15.03
C ALA A 473 -1.77 -7.68 -15.73
N PRO A 474 -1.58 -7.39 -17.04
CA PRO A 474 -2.56 -6.66 -17.84
C PRO A 474 -3.93 -7.35 -17.82
N GLN A 475 -5.00 -6.56 -17.80
CA GLN A 475 -6.35 -7.10 -18.04
C GLN A 475 -7.06 -6.21 -19.07
N ILE A 476 -7.72 -6.83 -20.07
CA ILE A 476 -8.31 -6.13 -21.22
C ILE A 476 -9.75 -6.62 -21.46
N GLY A 477 -10.62 -5.71 -21.92
CA GLY A 477 -12.00 -6.00 -22.31
C GLY A 477 -13.02 -5.78 -21.18
N LEU A 478 -14.29 -6.05 -21.45
CA LEU A 478 -15.34 -6.14 -20.44
C LEU A 478 -16.20 -7.37 -20.76
N PRO A 479 -16.25 -8.42 -19.90
CA PRO A 479 -15.50 -8.55 -18.65
C PRO A 479 -13.98 -8.59 -18.89
N TYR A 480 -13.20 -8.23 -17.86
CA TYR A 480 -11.75 -8.17 -17.98
C TYR A 480 -11.15 -9.57 -18.11
N SER A 481 -10.37 -9.80 -19.17
CA SER A 481 -9.67 -11.06 -19.38
C SER A 481 -8.48 -11.21 -18.43
N GLU A 482 -8.30 -12.42 -17.90
CA GLU A 482 -7.16 -12.88 -17.08
C GLU A 482 -6.14 -13.67 -17.92
N GLU A 483 -6.21 -13.60 -19.27
CA GLU A 483 -5.31 -14.37 -20.15
C GLU A 483 -3.82 -14.11 -19.87
N PHE A 484 -3.48 -12.88 -19.48
CA PHE A 484 -2.11 -12.47 -19.20
C PHE A 484 -1.63 -12.83 -17.77
N ASP A 485 -2.43 -13.46 -16.93
CA ASP A 485 -1.90 -14.12 -15.73
C ASP A 485 -1.07 -15.38 -16.10
N THR A 486 -1.28 -15.90 -17.32
CA THR A 486 -0.58 -17.10 -17.83
C THR A 486 0.21 -16.89 -19.12
N GLU A 487 -0.17 -15.91 -19.95
CA GLU A 487 0.48 -15.61 -21.23
C GLU A 487 1.53 -14.49 -21.08
N LEU A 488 2.72 -14.71 -21.65
CA LEU A 488 3.82 -13.72 -21.62
C LEU A 488 3.66 -12.68 -22.74
N PRO A 489 4.29 -11.49 -22.61
CA PRO A 489 4.39 -10.54 -23.71
C PRO A 489 5.06 -11.20 -24.91
N TYR A 490 4.54 -10.93 -26.11
CA TYR A 490 5.09 -11.48 -27.34
C TYR A 490 6.40 -10.79 -27.77
N ASP A 491 6.66 -9.59 -27.25
CA ASP A 491 7.88 -8.81 -27.49
C ASP A 491 8.29 -8.07 -26.21
N ILE A 492 9.58 -8.14 -25.88
CA ILE A 492 10.20 -7.53 -24.70
C ILE A 492 11.42 -6.74 -25.18
N GLN A 493 11.41 -5.43 -24.97
CA GLN A 493 12.48 -4.54 -25.41
C GLN A 493 13.05 -3.77 -24.23
N ILE A 494 14.38 -3.76 -24.08
CA ILE A 494 15.09 -2.97 -23.08
C ILE A 494 15.99 -1.99 -23.83
N GLU A 495 15.84 -0.71 -23.55
CA GLU A 495 16.56 0.37 -24.23
C GLU A 495 17.21 1.31 -23.21
N GLU A 496 18.45 1.73 -23.49
CA GLU A 496 19.17 2.71 -22.68
C GLU A 496 19.10 4.09 -23.35
N HIS A 497 18.64 5.09 -22.61
CA HIS A 497 18.54 6.47 -23.09
C HIS A 497 19.27 7.42 -22.12
N GLY A 498 20.57 7.58 -22.32
CA GLY A 498 21.40 8.42 -21.45
C GLY A 498 21.52 7.80 -20.06
N SER A 499 20.83 8.37 -19.06
CA SER A 499 20.76 7.84 -17.70
C SER A 499 19.46 7.10 -17.39
N MET A 500 18.55 6.96 -18.35
CA MET A 500 17.26 6.30 -18.19
C MET A 500 17.30 4.89 -18.78
N LEU A 501 16.68 3.92 -18.11
CA LEU A 501 16.39 2.60 -18.65
C LEU A 501 14.90 2.52 -19.04
N GLN A 502 14.60 2.02 -20.23
CA GLN A 502 13.23 1.80 -20.68
C GLN A 502 12.99 0.31 -20.89
N LEU A 503 11.86 -0.20 -20.38
CA LEU A 503 11.35 -1.54 -20.63
C LEU A 503 10.00 -1.43 -21.33
N THR A 504 9.89 -2.01 -22.53
CA THR A 504 8.63 -2.12 -23.29
C THR A 504 8.18 -3.57 -23.34
N LEU A 505 6.95 -3.84 -22.88
CA LEU A 505 6.30 -5.15 -22.93
C LEU A 505 5.09 -5.07 -23.86
N LYS A 506 5.05 -5.87 -24.93
CA LYS A 506 3.93 -5.87 -25.89
C LYS A 506 3.07 -7.13 -25.75
N TYR A 507 1.77 -6.92 -25.83
CA TYR A 507 0.74 -7.93 -25.60
C TYR A 507 -0.26 -7.94 -26.76
N LEU A 508 -0.69 -9.15 -27.13
CA LEU A 508 -1.71 -9.37 -28.15
C LEU A 508 -2.82 -10.21 -27.54
N SER A 509 -4.01 -9.63 -27.42
CA SER A 509 -5.16 -10.30 -26.79
C SER A 509 -5.75 -11.38 -27.69
N LYS A 510 -5.95 -12.58 -27.14
CA LYS A 510 -6.67 -13.69 -27.78
C LYS A 510 -8.15 -13.62 -27.44
N ASP A 511 -8.49 -13.28 -26.19
CA ASP A 511 -9.88 -13.14 -25.72
C ASP A 511 -10.58 -11.92 -26.34
N ASN A 512 -9.84 -10.83 -26.60
CA ASN A 512 -10.28 -9.66 -27.36
C ASN A 512 -9.50 -9.60 -28.68
N ALA A 513 -9.74 -10.60 -29.54
CA ALA A 513 -8.95 -10.90 -30.73
C ALA A 513 -8.60 -9.65 -31.56
N GLY A 514 -7.30 -9.33 -31.62
CA GLY A 514 -6.73 -8.26 -32.45
C GLY A 514 -6.40 -6.96 -31.72
N VAL A 515 -6.68 -6.84 -30.42
CA VAL A 515 -6.18 -5.73 -29.59
C VAL A 515 -4.68 -5.94 -29.31
N ASP A 516 -3.86 -5.03 -29.82
CA ASP A 516 -2.39 -5.01 -29.68
C ASP A 516 -1.95 -3.74 -28.94
N PHE A 517 -1.30 -3.92 -27.80
CA PHE A 517 -0.95 -2.85 -26.87
C PHE A 517 0.37 -3.15 -26.12
N GLY A 518 0.93 -2.16 -25.44
CA GLY A 518 2.12 -2.38 -24.63
C GLY A 518 2.25 -1.44 -23.44
N TYR A 519 2.87 -1.96 -22.38
CA TYR A 519 3.28 -1.17 -21.22
C TYR A 519 4.74 -0.76 -21.35
N ILE A 520 5.03 0.50 -21.09
CA ILE A 520 6.37 1.08 -21.15
C ILE A 520 6.72 1.59 -19.75
N TYR A 521 7.78 1.05 -19.17
CA TYR A 521 8.34 1.44 -17.87
C TYR A 521 9.64 2.21 -18.12
N SER A 522 9.69 3.49 -17.74
CA SER A 522 10.90 4.32 -17.85
C SER A 522 11.46 4.58 -16.45
N LEU A 523 12.63 4.01 -16.14
CA LEU A 523 13.29 4.07 -14.84
C LEU A 523 14.46 5.07 -14.84
N TYR A 524 14.40 6.05 -13.94
CA TYR A 524 15.40 7.11 -13.77
C TYR A 524 16.25 6.90 -12.51
N PRO A 525 17.49 7.43 -12.47
CA PRO A 525 18.40 7.27 -11.32
C PRO A 525 17.95 8.06 -10.09
N THR A 526 16.97 8.95 -10.24
CA THR A 526 16.48 9.85 -9.19
C THR A 526 15.45 9.21 -8.28
N GLY A 527 14.86 8.08 -8.67
CA GLY A 527 13.71 7.46 -7.99
C GLY A 527 12.38 7.73 -8.67
N LEU A 528 12.40 8.34 -9.86
CA LEU A 528 11.25 8.46 -10.74
C LEU A 528 11.12 7.20 -11.61
N MET A 529 9.90 6.67 -11.71
CA MET A 529 9.52 5.72 -12.75
C MET A 529 8.23 6.19 -13.43
N GLU A 530 8.21 6.22 -14.76
CA GLU A 530 7.02 6.53 -15.54
C GLU A 530 6.43 5.25 -16.13
N LEU A 531 5.10 5.10 -16.03
CA LEU A 531 4.34 4.01 -16.63
C LEU A 531 3.46 4.57 -17.75
N ARG A 532 3.71 4.12 -18.98
CA ARG A 532 2.90 4.47 -20.15
C ARG A 532 2.18 3.25 -20.71
N LEU A 533 1.01 3.50 -21.30
CA LEU A 533 0.25 2.53 -22.09
C LEU A 533 0.24 2.99 -23.54
N LYS A 534 0.69 2.13 -24.45
CA LYS A 534 0.72 2.38 -25.90
C LYS A 534 -0.23 1.43 -26.62
N ILE A 535 -0.95 1.96 -27.60
CA ILE A 535 -1.84 1.18 -28.47
C ILE A 535 -1.15 1.01 -29.83
N TYR A 536 -1.02 -0.23 -30.30
CA TYR A 536 -0.47 -0.55 -31.61
C TYR A 536 -1.58 -0.85 -32.62
N ALA A 537 -2.65 -1.54 -32.20
CA ALA A 537 -3.81 -1.81 -33.04
C ALA A 537 -5.09 -2.04 -32.22
N ILE A 538 -6.23 -1.59 -32.78
CA ILE A 538 -7.58 -1.95 -32.33
C ILE A 538 -8.34 -2.46 -33.57
N PRO A 539 -8.90 -3.68 -33.55
CA PRO A 539 -9.43 -4.34 -34.74
C PRO A 539 -10.79 -3.78 -35.18
N GLU A 540 -11.66 -3.43 -34.23
CA GLU A 540 -12.99 -2.85 -34.48
C GLU A 540 -13.15 -1.52 -33.71
N PRO A 541 -12.77 -0.37 -34.28
CA PRO A 541 -12.75 0.92 -33.57
C PRO A 541 -14.11 1.40 -33.02
N GLN A 542 -15.20 0.77 -33.49
CA GLN A 542 -16.58 1.04 -33.09
C GLN A 542 -17.02 0.28 -31.82
N ASN A 543 -16.28 -0.76 -31.42
CA ASN A 543 -16.43 -1.38 -30.10
C ASN A 543 -15.60 -0.62 -29.08
N LYS A 544 -16.06 -0.58 -27.82
CA LYS A 544 -15.29 -0.01 -26.72
C LYS A 544 -14.42 -1.07 -26.07
N TYR A 545 -13.11 -0.84 -26.05
CA TYR A 545 -12.14 -1.67 -25.35
C TYR A 545 -11.57 -0.92 -24.16
N PHE A 546 -11.40 -1.62 -23.04
CA PHE A 546 -10.84 -1.06 -21.82
C PHE A 546 -9.64 -1.88 -21.35
N ALA A 547 -8.62 -1.22 -20.80
CA ALA A 547 -7.64 -1.88 -19.94
C ALA A 547 -7.98 -1.63 -18.47
N TYR A 548 -7.75 -2.64 -17.63
CA TYR A 548 -7.79 -2.51 -16.18
C TYR A 548 -6.38 -2.63 -15.62
N LEU A 549 -5.89 -1.52 -15.08
CA LEU A 549 -4.55 -1.42 -14.50
C LEU A 549 -4.66 -1.31 -12.99
N LYS A 550 -3.89 -2.13 -12.27
CA LYS A 550 -3.81 -2.13 -10.81
C LYS A 550 -2.40 -1.75 -10.38
N LEU A 551 -2.29 -0.79 -9.47
CA LEU A 551 -1.04 -0.34 -8.87
C LEU A 551 -1.11 -0.41 -7.36
N GLY A 552 -0.21 -1.15 -6.74
CA GLY A 552 -0.05 -1.21 -5.29
C GLY A 552 0.89 -0.09 -4.84
N ILE A 553 0.56 0.55 -3.73
CA ILE A 553 1.39 1.54 -3.04
C ILE A 553 1.46 1.18 -1.57
N ASN A 554 2.48 1.67 -0.87
CA ASN A 554 2.51 1.62 0.58
C ASN A 554 1.30 2.32 1.22
N GLU A 555 0.66 1.68 2.19
CA GLU A 555 -0.61 2.16 2.76
C GLU A 555 -0.49 2.84 4.14
N LYS A 556 0.72 3.11 4.63
CA LYS A 556 0.93 3.87 5.89
C LYS A 556 0.92 5.38 5.64
N ASN A 557 0.28 6.13 6.54
CA ASN A 557 0.18 7.59 6.52
C ASN A 557 -0.23 8.14 5.13
N ILE A 558 -1.13 7.44 4.43
CA ILE A 558 -1.58 7.85 3.10
C ILE A 558 -2.24 9.22 3.18
N SER A 559 -1.87 10.10 2.26
CA SER A 559 -2.48 11.42 2.04
C SER A 559 -2.93 11.59 0.60
N PHE A 560 -4.14 12.13 0.39
CA PHE A 560 -4.68 12.49 -0.92
C PHE A 560 -5.77 13.56 -0.79
N GLU A 561 -6.28 14.03 -1.93
CA GLU A 561 -7.43 14.94 -1.96
C GLU A 561 -8.74 14.17 -2.08
N GLN A 562 -9.66 14.41 -1.14
CA GLN A 562 -11.01 13.87 -1.09
C GLN A 562 -12.03 15.01 -1.06
N ASN A 563 -12.94 15.04 -2.03
CA ASN A 563 -13.96 16.08 -2.15
C ASN A 563 -13.41 17.54 -2.07
N GLY A 564 -12.19 17.76 -2.57
CA GLY A 564 -11.52 19.07 -2.56
C GLY A 564 -10.76 19.41 -1.27
N SER A 565 -10.78 18.54 -0.26
CA SER A 565 -10.01 18.68 0.97
C SER A 565 -8.84 17.70 1.02
N LEU A 566 -7.78 18.05 1.75
CA LEU A 566 -6.68 17.11 2.03
C LEU A 566 -7.08 16.21 3.20
N VAL A 567 -6.99 14.89 3.00
CA VAL A 567 -7.22 13.89 4.03
C VAL A 567 -5.95 13.07 4.22
N GLN A 568 -5.64 12.71 5.46
CA GLN A 568 -4.54 11.81 5.80
C GLN A 568 -4.95 10.82 6.88
N VAL A 569 -4.47 9.57 6.76
CA VAL A 569 -4.56 8.56 7.81
C VAL A 569 -3.61 8.93 8.96
N GLU A 570 -4.17 9.04 10.16
CA GLU A 570 -3.48 9.46 11.37
C GLU A 570 -2.63 8.33 11.97
N GLU A 571 -1.51 8.68 12.61
CA GLU A 571 -0.63 7.70 13.26
C GLU A 571 -1.25 7.07 14.52
N ASP A 572 -2.22 7.76 15.15
CA ASP A 572 -2.92 7.30 16.35
C ASP A 572 -4.14 6.41 16.04
N PHE A 573 -4.40 6.15 14.76
CA PHE A 573 -5.54 5.36 14.28
C PHE A 573 -5.08 3.97 13.82
N PRO A 574 -5.93 2.92 13.92
CA PRO A 574 -5.57 1.60 13.40
C PRO A 574 -5.22 1.63 11.91
N GLU A 575 -4.42 0.64 11.49
CA GLU A 575 -4.06 0.46 10.08
C GLU A 575 -5.30 0.55 9.18
N THR A 576 -5.22 1.49 8.24
CA THR A 576 -6.30 1.83 7.31
C THR A 576 -5.77 1.61 5.91
N TYR A 577 -6.48 0.78 5.16
CA TYR A 577 -6.09 0.38 3.81
C TYR A 577 -6.85 1.18 2.74
N LEU A 578 -6.42 1.15 1.47
CA LEU A 578 -7.08 1.88 0.39
C LEU A 578 -8.58 1.55 0.25
N ASN A 579 -8.96 0.30 0.43
CA ASN A 579 -10.37 -0.15 0.41
C ASN A 579 -11.18 0.23 1.66
N SER A 580 -10.55 0.90 2.62
CA SER A 580 -11.25 1.50 3.75
C SER A 580 -11.91 2.81 3.36
N PHE A 581 -11.56 3.41 2.22
CA PHE A 581 -12.18 4.63 1.68
C PHE A 581 -13.20 4.30 0.59
N ALA A 582 -14.08 5.26 0.28
CA ALA A 582 -15.08 5.07 -0.74
C ALA A 582 -14.39 4.99 -2.11
N LYS A 583 -14.87 4.08 -2.97
CA LYS A 583 -14.22 3.76 -4.24
C LYS A 583 -13.91 4.98 -5.13
N ASP A 584 -14.83 5.93 -5.18
CA ASP A 584 -14.74 7.15 -6.01
C ASP A 584 -14.42 8.40 -5.17
N SER A 585 -13.73 8.25 -4.02
CA SER A 585 -13.46 9.37 -3.09
C SER A 585 -12.40 10.36 -3.58
N LEU A 586 -11.56 9.97 -4.54
CA LEU A 586 -10.44 10.80 -4.98
C LEU A 586 -10.93 12.01 -5.80
N SER A 587 -10.40 13.20 -5.50
CA SER A 587 -10.65 14.42 -6.28
C SER A 587 -9.40 15.06 -6.88
N GLY A 588 -8.20 14.76 -6.36
CA GLY A 588 -6.92 15.23 -6.88
C GLY A 588 -6.13 14.14 -7.59
N ASN A 589 -5.22 14.50 -8.50
CA ASN A 589 -4.52 13.54 -9.36
C ASN A 589 -3.18 13.02 -8.77
N TRP A 590 -3.11 12.87 -7.45
CA TRP A 590 -1.90 12.45 -6.75
C TRP A 590 -2.21 11.75 -5.43
N MET A 591 -1.26 10.94 -4.96
CA MET A 591 -1.28 10.29 -3.66
C MET A 591 0.13 10.23 -3.07
N TYR A 592 0.23 10.38 -1.75
CA TYR A 592 1.47 10.32 -0.98
C TYR A 592 1.32 9.30 0.14
N SER A 593 2.41 8.60 0.49
CA SER A 593 2.49 7.69 1.63
C SER A 593 3.89 7.74 2.24
N GLN A 594 3.97 7.41 3.53
CA GLN A 594 5.24 7.43 4.27
C GLN A 594 5.29 6.28 5.28
N ILE A 595 6.35 5.48 5.22
CA ILE A 595 6.76 4.59 6.30
C ILE A 595 8.08 5.10 6.86
N ASP A 596 8.05 5.58 8.09
CA ASP A 596 9.24 5.98 8.83
C ASP A 596 10.03 7.04 8.01
N ASP A 597 11.19 6.69 7.44
CA ASP A 597 12.00 7.54 6.57
C ASP A 597 11.81 7.29 5.06
N ALA A 598 11.11 6.21 4.70
CA ALA A 598 10.79 5.81 3.33
C ALA A 598 9.51 6.50 2.83
N THR A 599 9.56 7.06 1.60
CA THR A 599 8.42 7.82 1.03
C THR A 599 8.04 7.28 -0.34
N SER A 600 6.74 7.18 -0.61
CA SER A 600 6.22 6.80 -1.93
C SER A 600 5.15 7.79 -2.36
N ALA A 601 5.23 8.24 -3.61
CA ALA A 601 4.25 9.15 -4.19
C ALA A 601 3.93 8.75 -5.62
N VAL A 602 2.67 8.92 -6.02
CA VAL A 602 2.22 8.69 -7.39
C VAL A 602 1.42 9.90 -7.86
N ILE A 603 1.68 10.32 -9.09
CA ILE A 603 0.96 11.38 -9.80
C ILE A 603 0.44 10.77 -11.09
N TRP A 604 -0.85 10.89 -11.37
CA TRP A 604 -1.46 10.27 -12.55
C TRP A 604 -2.07 11.30 -13.49
N ASN A 605 -2.39 10.84 -14.69
CA ASN A 605 -3.08 11.65 -15.69
C ASN A 605 -4.49 12.03 -15.18
N PRO A 606 -4.82 13.33 -15.06
CA PRO A 606 -6.10 13.77 -14.50
C PRO A 606 -7.31 13.39 -15.38
N GLU A 607 -7.12 13.05 -16.66
CA GLU A 607 -8.20 12.57 -17.52
C GLU A 607 -8.64 11.14 -17.21
N PHE A 608 -7.81 10.35 -16.52
CA PHE A 608 -8.07 8.96 -16.14
C PHE A 608 -7.86 8.78 -14.64
N MET A 609 -8.91 9.08 -13.88
CA MET A 609 -8.89 8.95 -12.43
C MET A 609 -8.92 7.48 -12.00
N PRO A 610 -8.00 7.02 -11.12
CA PRO A 610 -8.11 5.70 -10.53
C PRO A 610 -9.27 5.64 -9.53
N LYS A 611 -9.71 4.42 -9.27
CA LYS A 611 -10.61 4.06 -8.18
C LYS A 611 -9.85 3.37 -7.07
N LEU A 612 -10.31 3.52 -5.83
CA LEU A 612 -9.75 2.82 -4.67
C LEU A 612 -10.31 1.38 -4.61
N GLY A 613 -9.45 0.40 -4.89
CA GLY A 613 -9.76 -1.03 -4.83
C GLY A 613 -9.18 -1.73 -3.60
N ASN A 614 -9.36 -3.05 -3.52
CA ASN A 614 -8.80 -3.89 -2.46
C ASN A 614 -7.27 -3.93 -2.53
N TYR A 615 -6.60 -3.03 -1.81
CA TYR A 615 -5.14 -2.85 -1.79
C TYR A 615 -4.52 -2.31 -3.09
N TRP A 616 -5.34 -1.75 -3.99
CA TRP A 616 -4.90 -1.31 -5.32
C TRP A 616 -5.52 0.04 -5.70
N LEU A 617 -4.73 0.88 -6.35
CA LEU A 617 -5.24 1.92 -7.23
C LEU A 617 -5.61 1.29 -8.58
N CYS A 618 -6.87 1.45 -9.00
CA CYS A 618 -7.43 0.76 -10.15
C CYS A 618 -7.86 1.73 -11.25
N TRP A 619 -7.22 1.69 -12.42
CA TRP A 619 -7.62 2.47 -13.59
C TRP A 619 -8.43 1.63 -14.56
N GLU A 620 -9.53 2.20 -15.04
CA GLU A 620 -10.27 1.73 -16.21
C GLU A 620 -9.94 2.66 -17.39
N LEU A 621 -9.10 2.19 -18.29
CA LEU A 621 -8.49 2.98 -19.37
C LEU A 621 -9.21 2.69 -20.70
N ASP A 622 -9.95 3.65 -21.24
CA ASP A 622 -10.58 3.57 -22.57
C ASP A 622 -9.51 3.54 -23.67
N LEU A 623 -9.31 2.38 -24.28
CA LEU A 623 -8.27 2.16 -25.29
C LEU A 623 -8.56 2.91 -26.58
N ASN A 624 -9.83 3.06 -26.96
CA ASN A 624 -10.23 3.81 -28.14
C ASN A 624 -9.89 5.29 -27.96
N LYS A 625 -10.11 5.85 -26.76
CA LYS A 625 -9.69 7.21 -26.42
C LYS A 625 -8.18 7.36 -26.54
N ILE A 626 -7.40 6.43 -25.98
CA ILE A 626 -5.93 6.47 -26.04
C ILE A 626 -5.41 6.35 -27.48
N GLN A 627 -6.04 5.50 -28.30
CA GLN A 627 -5.68 5.36 -29.72
C GLN A 627 -5.83 6.68 -30.50
N SER A 628 -6.75 7.56 -30.08
CA SER A 628 -6.94 8.89 -30.68
C SER A 628 -5.95 9.96 -30.20
N MET A 629 -5.14 9.67 -29.17
CA MET A 629 -4.15 10.60 -28.61
C MET A 629 -2.89 10.70 -29.50
N GLU A 630 -2.10 11.73 -29.27
CA GLU A 630 -0.79 11.88 -29.90
C GLU A 630 0.08 10.65 -29.61
N HIS A 631 0.76 10.13 -30.63
CA HIS A 631 1.56 8.90 -30.57
C HIS A 631 0.81 7.62 -30.14
N GLN A 632 -0.53 7.66 -30.01
CA GLN A 632 -1.36 6.54 -29.54
C GLN A 632 -0.93 6.03 -28.16
N GLU A 633 -0.49 6.96 -27.30
CA GLU A 633 0.19 6.66 -26.05
C GLU A 633 -0.32 7.54 -24.92
N LEU A 634 -0.44 6.95 -23.72
CA LEU A 634 -0.87 7.61 -22.49
C LEU A 634 0.21 7.46 -21.42
N LEU A 635 0.72 8.56 -20.87
CA LEU A 635 1.39 8.55 -19.58
C LEU A 635 0.33 8.30 -18.50
N VAL A 636 0.28 7.08 -17.96
CA VAL A 636 -0.74 6.70 -16.98
C VAL A 636 -0.39 7.31 -15.63
N ALA A 637 0.83 7.06 -15.14
CA ALA A 637 1.29 7.53 -13.85
C ALA A 637 2.82 7.69 -13.80
N SER A 638 3.25 8.67 -13.01
CA SER A 638 4.62 8.88 -12.57
C SER A 638 4.72 8.50 -11.09
N MET A 639 5.59 7.55 -10.78
CA MET A 639 5.85 7.03 -9.45
C MET A 639 7.19 7.54 -8.93
N TYR A 640 7.23 7.88 -7.65
CA TYR A 640 8.38 8.49 -7.00
C TYR A 640 8.66 7.75 -5.70
N LEU A 641 9.86 7.18 -5.59
CA LEU A 641 10.37 6.59 -4.35
C LEU A 641 11.44 7.51 -3.76
N ASP A 642 11.29 7.87 -2.49
CA ASP A 642 12.29 8.59 -1.71
C ASP A 642 12.66 9.99 -2.27
N ILE A 643 11.72 10.63 -2.98
CA ILE A 643 11.88 11.97 -3.59
C ILE A 643 11.16 13.07 -2.80
N PHE A 644 9.87 12.91 -2.52
CA PHE A 644 9.05 13.92 -1.87
C PHE A 644 8.98 13.70 -0.36
N ARG A 645 9.15 14.77 0.42
CA ARG A 645 9.19 14.70 1.90
C ARG A 645 7.82 14.81 2.56
N ASN A 646 6.80 15.23 1.83
CA ASN A 646 5.42 15.36 2.33
C ASN A 646 4.43 15.53 1.18
N CYS A 647 3.15 15.38 1.51
CA CYS A 647 2.03 15.47 0.59
C CYS A 647 1.94 16.82 -0.16
N TYR A 648 2.32 17.94 0.46
CA TYR A 648 2.29 19.25 -0.21
C TYR A 648 3.29 19.35 -1.36
N GLN A 649 4.47 18.72 -1.25
CA GLN A 649 5.43 18.67 -2.35
C GLN A 649 4.88 17.85 -3.51
N THR A 650 4.27 16.70 -3.23
CA THR A 650 3.61 15.85 -4.24
C THR A 650 2.46 16.60 -4.93
N ARG A 651 1.56 17.22 -4.16
CA ARG A 651 0.47 18.06 -4.68
C ARG A 651 0.98 19.17 -5.59
N ASN A 652 1.98 19.92 -5.14
CA ASN A 652 2.51 21.05 -5.91
C ASN A 652 3.19 20.57 -7.21
N ALA A 653 3.84 19.40 -7.19
CA ALA A 653 4.38 18.78 -8.39
C ALA A 653 3.26 18.38 -9.36
N ALA A 654 2.16 17.79 -8.86
CA ALA A 654 1.00 17.42 -9.67
C ALA A 654 0.29 18.64 -10.29
N LEU A 655 0.21 19.75 -9.55
CA LEU A 655 -0.41 21.00 -10.00
C LEU A 655 0.49 21.82 -10.95
N GLY A 656 1.81 21.59 -10.94
CA GLY A 656 2.79 22.39 -11.68
C GLY A 656 3.08 23.77 -11.08
N TYR A 657 2.53 24.10 -9.91
CA TYR A 657 2.79 25.33 -9.17
C TYR A 657 2.67 25.12 -7.66
N ARG A 658 3.23 26.04 -6.88
CA ARG A 658 3.17 25.99 -5.42
C ARG A 658 1.83 26.51 -4.92
N LYS A 659 0.95 25.64 -4.43
CA LYS A 659 -0.27 26.04 -3.70
C LYS A 659 0.08 26.29 -2.21
N PRO A 660 -0.55 27.28 -1.54
CA PRO A 660 -0.35 27.50 -0.10
C PRO A 660 -0.65 26.24 0.73
N VAL A 661 -0.06 26.16 1.91
CA VAL A 661 -0.35 25.07 2.85
C VAL A 661 -1.81 25.17 3.30
N GLU A 662 -2.47 24.03 3.45
CA GLU A 662 -3.87 23.91 3.88
C GLU A 662 -3.92 22.92 5.06
N ILE A 663 -5.00 22.91 5.83
CA ILE A 663 -5.18 21.91 6.90
C ILE A 663 -5.33 20.52 6.27
N ILE A 664 -4.69 19.53 6.89
CA ILE A 664 -4.88 18.11 6.59
C ILE A 664 -5.94 17.59 7.56
N GLN A 665 -7.00 16.99 7.02
CA GLN A 665 -8.10 16.45 7.80
C GLN A 665 -7.80 14.99 8.23
N PRO A 666 -8.03 14.64 9.49
CA PRO A 666 -7.98 13.26 9.98
C PRO A 666 -9.11 12.42 9.36
N THR A 667 -8.98 11.08 9.33
CA THR A 667 -10.05 10.17 8.87
C THR A 667 -11.26 10.14 9.82
N LEU A 668 -11.04 10.42 11.11
CA LEU A 668 -12.09 10.69 12.09
C LEU A 668 -11.97 12.14 12.58
N GLU A 669 -12.81 13.02 12.05
CA GLU A 669 -12.69 14.47 12.22
C GLU A 669 -13.69 15.01 13.24
N LEU A 670 -13.22 15.83 14.18
CA LEU A 670 -14.06 16.62 15.07
C LEU A 670 -14.16 18.04 14.53
N VAL A 671 -15.37 18.48 14.19
CA VAL A 671 -15.65 19.84 13.71
C VAL A 671 -16.58 20.53 14.68
N VAL A 672 -16.09 21.58 15.34
CA VAL A 672 -16.91 22.43 16.22
C VAL A 672 -17.27 23.71 15.49
N ASN A 673 -18.56 24.10 15.59
CA ASN A 673 -19.08 25.37 15.08
C ASN A 673 -18.78 25.60 13.58
N GLU A 674 -18.96 24.55 12.77
CA GLU A 674 -18.68 24.57 11.32
C GLU A 674 -17.23 24.97 10.97
N GLY A 675 -16.29 24.77 11.90
CA GLY A 675 -14.88 25.15 11.76
C GLY A 675 -14.58 26.59 12.16
N ASN A 676 -15.58 27.40 12.56
CA ASN A 676 -15.35 28.73 13.10
C ASN A 676 -14.83 28.63 14.54
N PRO A 677 -13.58 29.04 14.83
CA PRO A 677 -13.01 28.94 16.17
C PRO A 677 -13.69 29.89 17.17
N ILE A 678 -14.42 30.91 16.73
CA ILE A 678 -15.11 31.87 17.62
C ILE A 678 -16.55 31.42 17.90
N LEU A 679 -16.85 31.16 19.17
CA LEU A 679 -18.19 30.82 19.64
C LEU A 679 -18.97 32.10 19.98
N THR A 680 -20.10 32.34 19.31
CA THR A 680 -20.94 33.54 19.52
C THR A 680 -22.40 33.22 19.88
N LYS A 681 -22.81 31.98 19.65
CA LYS A 681 -24.17 31.47 19.81
C LYS A 681 -24.09 29.97 20.10
N PRO A 682 -25.18 29.33 20.56
CA PRO A 682 -25.30 27.88 20.55
C PRO A 682 -24.79 27.30 19.23
N TYR A 683 -23.96 26.27 19.33
CA TYR A 683 -23.17 25.76 18.22
C TYR A 683 -23.32 24.25 18.10
N GLN A 684 -23.03 23.76 16.90
CA GLN A 684 -23.06 22.33 16.63
C GLN A 684 -21.66 21.75 16.66
N VAL A 685 -21.53 20.57 17.25
CA VAL A 685 -20.34 19.73 17.16
C VAL A 685 -20.64 18.52 16.29
N LYS A 686 -19.75 18.20 15.35
CA LYS A 686 -19.84 17.04 14.48
C LYS A 686 -18.61 16.17 14.64
N LEU A 687 -18.81 14.87 14.80
CA LEU A 687 -17.76 13.86 14.61
C LEU A 687 -18.02 13.17 13.27
N ILE A 688 -17.13 13.33 12.29
CA ILE A 688 -17.30 12.93 10.89
C ILE A 688 -16.36 11.75 10.58
N GLN A 689 -16.90 10.71 9.96
CA GLN A 689 -16.17 9.51 9.51
C GLN A 689 -15.93 9.59 7.99
N HIS A 690 -14.67 9.76 7.59
CA HIS A 690 -14.27 9.82 6.17
C HIS A 690 -14.03 8.44 5.54
N LEU A 691 -13.86 7.40 6.35
CA LEU A 691 -13.77 6.00 5.89
C LEU A 691 -15.13 5.48 5.42
N ASP A 692 -15.14 4.50 4.50
CA ASP A 692 -16.30 3.84 3.90
C ASP A 692 -17.05 2.87 4.84
N ARG A 693 -17.23 3.28 6.10
CA ARG A 693 -17.97 2.54 7.12
C ARG A 693 -18.75 3.48 8.05
N GLY A 694 -19.85 2.99 8.62
CA GLY A 694 -20.60 3.72 9.64
C GLY A 694 -19.84 3.84 10.96
N LEU A 695 -20.17 4.87 11.75
CA LEU A 695 -19.70 5.00 13.14
C LEU A 695 -20.32 3.91 14.02
N ARG A 696 -19.47 3.22 14.79
CA ARG A 696 -19.90 2.15 15.71
C ARG A 696 -19.13 2.25 17.02
N GLY A 697 -19.81 2.63 18.09
CA GLY A 697 -19.18 2.84 19.39
C GLY A 697 -19.96 3.78 20.29
N LYS A 698 -19.28 4.26 21.33
CA LYS A 698 -19.79 5.27 22.26
C LYS A 698 -18.95 6.54 22.11
N PHE A 699 -19.62 7.67 21.99
CA PHE A 699 -18.99 8.96 21.74
C PHE A 699 -19.39 9.92 22.86
N LYS A 700 -18.39 10.43 23.56
CA LYS A 700 -18.59 11.34 24.69
C LYS A 700 -17.94 12.68 24.38
N LEU A 701 -18.72 13.76 24.52
CA LEU A 701 -18.28 15.12 24.29
C LEU A 701 -18.04 15.82 25.63
N ASP A 702 -16.80 16.20 25.89
CA ASP A 702 -16.35 16.79 27.14
C ASP A 702 -15.42 17.99 26.90
N THR A 703 -15.20 18.79 27.93
CA THR A 703 -14.09 19.77 27.99
C THR A 703 -12.79 19.11 28.45
N GLU A 704 -11.68 19.85 28.39
CA GLU A 704 -10.37 19.40 28.91
C GLU A 704 -10.42 18.97 30.38
N ASP A 705 -11.21 19.67 31.21
CA ASP A 705 -11.42 19.36 32.64
C ASP A 705 -12.41 18.20 32.87
N GLY A 706 -12.92 17.57 31.80
CA GLY A 706 -13.85 16.45 31.87
C GLY A 706 -15.31 16.84 32.14
N LEU A 707 -15.67 18.12 31.97
CA LEU A 707 -17.05 18.57 32.05
C LEU A 707 -17.82 18.09 30.81
N SER A 708 -18.91 17.35 31.01
CA SER A 708 -19.72 16.86 29.90
C SER A 708 -20.53 17.97 29.26
N LEU A 709 -20.34 18.17 27.95
CA LEU A 709 -20.99 19.21 27.15
C LEU A 709 -22.34 18.76 26.59
N ALA A 710 -22.51 17.45 26.35
CA ALA A 710 -23.73 16.88 25.81
C ALA A 710 -23.86 15.39 26.20
N PRO A 711 -25.08 14.81 26.13
CA PRO A 711 -25.27 13.39 26.40
C PRO A 711 -24.41 12.50 25.50
N GLN A 712 -23.89 11.42 26.07
CA GLN A 712 -23.15 10.41 25.31
C GLN A 712 -24.05 9.80 24.22
N VAL A 713 -23.53 9.73 23.00
CA VAL A 713 -24.21 9.09 21.87
C VAL A 713 -23.65 7.68 21.69
N THR A 714 -24.53 6.71 21.40
CA THR A 714 -24.13 5.35 21.02
C THR A 714 -24.62 5.11 19.60
N ALA A 715 -23.71 4.72 18.71
CA ALA A 715 -24.04 4.34 17.34
C ALA A 715 -23.79 2.85 17.14
N SER A 716 -24.72 2.20 16.45
CA SER A 716 -24.65 0.80 16.06
C SER A 716 -24.42 0.66 14.56
N GLU A 717 -24.02 -0.53 14.14
CA GLU A 717 -23.78 -0.83 12.72
C GLU A 717 -25.05 -0.69 11.87
N ALA A 718 -26.22 -0.94 12.45
CA ALA A 718 -27.52 -0.83 11.77
C ALA A 718 -27.88 0.62 11.42
N ASP A 719 -27.31 1.61 12.12
CA ASP A 719 -27.62 3.01 11.90
C ASP A 719 -26.94 3.55 10.63
N ASN A 720 -25.82 2.94 10.22
CA ASN A 720 -24.98 3.34 9.08
C ASN A 720 -24.72 4.86 8.99
N ILE A 721 -24.65 5.53 10.14
CA ILE A 721 -24.42 6.98 10.20
C ILE A 721 -22.93 7.28 9.98
N ARG A 722 -22.63 8.29 9.18
CA ARG A 722 -21.26 8.79 8.93
C ARG A 722 -20.89 9.98 9.80
N GLU A 723 -21.84 10.48 10.57
CA GLU A 723 -21.64 11.59 11.47
C GLU A 723 -22.45 11.41 12.75
N VAL A 724 -21.88 11.86 13.87
CA VAL A 724 -22.63 12.13 15.09
C VAL A 724 -22.67 13.64 15.30
N ARG A 725 -23.84 14.14 15.70
CA ARG A 725 -24.07 15.58 15.92
C ARG A 725 -24.52 15.84 17.35
N TRP A 726 -24.01 16.91 17.93
CA TRP A 726 -24.46 17.46 19.20
C TRP A 726 -24.75 18.95 19.04
N ASP A 727 -25.86 19.39 19.60
CA ASP A 727 -26.17 20.81 19.72
C ASP A 727 -25.79 21.24 21.15
N VAL A 728 -24.86 22.18 21.27
CA VAL A 728 -24.38 22.70 22.55
C VAL A 728 -25.02 24.06 22.80
N GLU A 729 -25.89 24.13 23.81
CA GLU A 729 -26.67 25.34 24.12
C GLU A 729 -25.87 26.37 24.93
N ASN A 730 -25.01 25.90 25.84
CA ASN A 730 -24.29 26.78 26.74
C ASN A 730 -22.96 27.21 26.12
N LEU A 731 -22.73 28.53 26.11
CA LEU A 731 -21.44 29.09 25.76
C LEU A 731 -20.48 28.98 26.95
N PRO A 732 -19.18 28.76 26.70
CA PRO A 732 -18.20 28.66 27.76
C PRO A 732 -18.05 29.99 28.53
N GLU A 733 -17.71 29.88 29.81
CA GLU A 733 -17.42 31.06 30.65
C GLU A 733 -16.01 31.59 30.42
N GLN A 734 -15.07 30.69 30.16
CA GLN A 734 -13.66 31.00 29.91
C GLN A 734 -13.44 31.43 28.46
N ALA A 735 -12.35 32.17 28.22
CA ALA A 735 -12.00 32.67 26.90
C ALA A 735 -11.48 31.58 25.94
N LEU A 736 -10.93 30.50 26.51
CA LEU A 736 -10.43 29.33 25.79
C LEU A 736 -11.24 28.12 26.28
N GLU A 737 -11.69 27.29 25.35
CA GLU A 737 -12.41 26.05 25.66
C GLU A 737 -11.91 24.97 24.70
N LEU A 738 -11.25 23.93 25.23
CA LEU A 738 -10.84 22.79 24.44
C LEU A 738 -11.96 21.76 24.43
N VAL A 739 -12.71 21.72 23.33
CA VAL A 739 -13.76 20.74 23.12
C VAL A 739 -13.12 19.42 22.72
N THR A 740 -13.44 18.34 23.43
CA THR A 740 -12.87 17.02 23.20
C THR A 740 -13.96 15.98 22.98
N CYS A 741 -13.69 15.02 22.09
CA CYS A 741 -14.52 13.86 21.88
C CYS A 741 -13.72 12.59 22.14
N ASP A 742 -14.11 11.85 23.17
CA ASP A 742 -13.64 10.49 23.41
C ASP A 742 -14.48 9.53 22.56
N ALA A 743 -13.89 9.01 21.48
CA ALA A 743 -14.50 8.06 20.58
C ALA A 743 -14.08 6.63 20.96
N ALA A 744 -14.88 5.98 21.80
CA ALA A 744 -14.74 4.56 22.14
C ALA A 744 -15.36 3.70 21.02
N LEU A 745 -14.59 3.50 19.95
CA LEU A 745 -14.92 2.60 18.83
C LEU A 745 -14.85 1.13 19.29
N SER A 746 -15.35 0.22 18.45
CA SER A 746 -15.45 -1.20 18.81
C SER A 746 -14.09 -1.89 19.06
N SER A 747 -13.01 -1.40 18.44
CA SER A 747 -11.66 -1.99 18.52
C SER A 747 -10.59 -1.05 19.05
N VAL A 748 -10.89 0.24 19.19
CA VAL A 748 -9.91 1.28 19.56
C VAL A 748 -10.63 2.42 20.28
N SER A 749 -9.92 3.15 21.13
CA SER A 749 -10.39 4.42 21.69
C SER A 749 -9.48 5.53 21.21
N VAL A 750 -10.07 6.57 20.65
CA VAL A 750 -9.35 7.68 20.02
C VAL A 750 -9.93 8.98 20.56
N LYS A 751 -9.06 9.95 20.86
CA LYS A 751 -9.47 11.28 21.32
C LYS A 751 -9.27 12.27 20.19
N ARG A 752 -10.28 13.09 19.94
CA ARG A 752 -10.20 14.23 19.01
C ARG A 752 -10.49 15.51 19.78
N SER A 753 -9.83 16.61 19.42
CA SER A 753 -9.97 17.87 20.13
C SER A 753 -9.94 19.06 19.18
N GLN A 754 -10.65 20.12 19.54
CA GLN A 754 -10.62 21.41 18.85
C GLN A 754 -10.69 22.55 19.86
N LEU A 755 -9.71 23.44 19.82
CA LEU A 755 -9.68 24.66 20.62
C LEU A 755 -10.68 25.66 20.07
N CYS A 756 -11.59 26.11 20.93
CA CYS A 756 -12.58 27.12 20.65
C CYS A 756 -12.31 28.36 21.51
N LEU A 757 -12.73 29.51 21.00
CA LEU A 757 -12.45 30.83 21.56
C LEU A 757 -13.77 31.53 21.86
N MET A 758 -13.86 32.18 23.01
CA MET A 758 -15.04 32.92 23.43
C MET A 758 -14.72 34.41 23.55
N GLY A 759 -15.19 35.18 22.58
CA GLY A 759 -15.02 36.62 22.56
C GLY A 759 -16.08 37.36 23.35
N ARG A 760 -15.67 38.30 24.22
CA ARG A 760 -16.59 39.18 24.96
C ARG A 760 -16.06 40.62 24.94
N GLY A 761 -16.97 41.58 24.76
CA GLY A 761 -16.63 43.01 24.76
C GLY A 761 -16.08 43.52 23.42
N GLU A 762 -15.17 44.50 23.49
CA GLU A 762 -14.58 45.16 22.33
C GLU A 762 -13.06 45.30 22.49
N VAL A 763 -12.34 45.45 21.37
CA VAL A 763 -10.92 45.83 21.39
C VAL A 763 -10.84 47.36 21.37
N ASN A 764 -10.24 47.95 22.40
CA ASN A 764 -10.07 49.39 22.51
C ASN A 764 -8.71 49.80 21.92
N VAL A 765 -8.70 50.75 20.99
CA VAL A 765 -7.47 51.33 20.44
C VAL A 765 -7.44 52.83 20.75
N PHE A 766 -6.39 53.29 21.44
CA PHE A 766 -6.28 54.68 21.87
C PHE A 766 -4.84 55.18 21.84
N ASN A 767 -4.70 56.51 21.83
CA ASN A 767 -3.40 57.17 21.87
C ASN A 767 -3.04 57.53 23.32
N ARG A 768 -1.78 57.33 23.69
CA ARG A 768 -1.18 57.87 24.91
C ARG A 768 0.14 58.53 24.54
N ASP A 769 0.14 59.86 24.50
CA ASP A 769 1.25 60.67 23.98
C ASP A 769 1.68 60.25 22.56
N LYS A 770 2.86 59.66 22.42
CA LYS A 770 3.44 59.15 21.17
C LYS A 770 3.12 57.68 20.91
N LEU A 771 2.43 57.02 21.83
CA LEU A 771 2.13 55.60 21.79
C LEU A 771 0.71 55.36 21.26
N LEU A 772 0.57 54.32 20.44
CA LEU A 772 -0.70 53.74 20.06
C LEU A 772 -0.84 52.38 20.75
N ILE A 773 -1.89 52.23 21.55
CA ILE A 773 -2.13 51.08 22.41
C ILE A 773 -3.42 50.41 21.95
N ALA A 774 -3.42 49.09 21.84
CA ALA A 774 -4.61 48.28 21.66
C ALA A 774 -4.76 47.29 22.81
N GLU A 775 -5.94 47.25 23.44
CA GLU A 775 -6.27 46.40 24.58
C GLU A 775 -7.53 45.58 24.25
N ASN A 776 -7.50 44.27 24.50
CA ASN A 776 -8.68 43.41 24.32
C ASN A 776 -9.27 42.89 25.64
N GLY A 777 -8.71 43.26 26.79
CA GLY A 777 -9.14 42.81 28.12
C GLY A 777 -8.08 41.98 28.84
N CYS A 778 -7.46 41.01 28.17
CA CYS A 778 -6.36 40.21 28.74
C CYS A 778 -5.00 40.52 28.11
N LEU A 779 -4.99 40.96 26.85
CA LEU A 779 -3.81 41.39 26.11
C LEU A 779 -3.78 42.90 25.93
N SER A 780 -2.57 43.45 25.99
CA SER A 780 -2.26 44.84 25.64
C SER A 780 -1.03 44.88 24.75
N ILE A 781 -1.18 45.41 23.53
CA ILE A 781 -0.07 45.64 22.59
C ILE A 781 0.18 47.13 22.40
N THR A 782 1.45 47.53 22.32
CA THR A 782 1.83 48.93 22.12
C THR A 782 2.83 49.08 20.99
N SER A 783 2.64 50.11 20.17
CA SER A 783 3.63 50.59 19.21
C SER A 783 3.77 52.12 19.31
N ALA A 784 4.94 52.66 18.97
CA ALA A 784 5.19 54.10 19.02
C ALA A 784 5.05 54.71 17.62
N LYS A 785 4.28 55.80 17.53
CA LYS A 785 4.03 56.53 16.27
C LYS A 785 5.25 57.30 15.76
N ASP A 786 6.18 57.62 16.65
CA ASP A 786 7.45 58.28 16.33
C ASP A 786 8.64 57.32 16.32
N ALA A 787 8.39 56.01 16.30
CA ALA A 787 9.44 55.00 16.23
C ALA A 787 10.25 55.09 14.93
N ARG A 788 11.58 55.15 15.05
CA ARG A 788 12.49 55.04 13.90
C ARG A 788 12.60 53.62 13.34
N LEU A 789 12.20 52.59 14.10
CA LEU A 789 12.18 51.20 13.66
C LEU A 789 10.77 50.62 13.85
N PRO A 790 10.26 49.82 12.91
CA PRO A 790 8.88 49.34 12.96
C PRO A 790 8.75 48.10 13.86
N GLY A 791 7.69 48.03 14.66
CA GLY A 791 7.36 46.85 15.47
C GLY A 791 6.50 47.18 16.69
N LEU A 792 6.09 46.14 17.42
CA LEU A 792 5.55 46.27 18.77
C LEU A 792 6.69 46.45 19.77
N ILE A 793 6.51 47.40 20.69
CA ILE A 793 7.46 47.67 21.77
C ILE A 793 7.03 47.07 23.13
N SER A 794 5.78 46.58 23.22
CA SER A 794 5.24 45.94 24.41
C SER A 794 4.13 44.96 24.01
N LEU A 795 4.11 43.78 24.64
CA LEU A 795 3.04 42.79 24.60
C LEU A 795 2.86 42.28 26.02
N LYS A 796 1.72 42.65 26.62
CA LYS A 796 1.37 42.25 27.98
C LYS A 796 0.24 41.25 27.98
N TYR A 797 0.35 40.26 28.85
CA TYR A 797 -0.74 39.35 29.21
C TYR A 797 -1.03 39.47 30.71
N ASN A 798 -2.28 39.81 31.06
CA ASN A 798 -2.71 40.07 32.44
C ASN A 798 -1.79 41.03 33.22
N GLY A 799 -1.22 42.01 32.51
CA GLY A 799 -0.33 43.04 33.06
C GLY A 799 1.17 42.72 32.97
N ALA A 800 1.55 41.45 32.82
CA ALA A 800 2.94 41.02 32.76
C ALA A 800 3.55 41.24 31.36
N GLU A 801 4.76 41.79 31.29
CA GLU A 801 5.47 42.12 30.04
C GLU A 801 6.30 40.96 29.50
N TYR A 802 6.21 40.71 28.18
CA TYR A 802 6.92 39.64 27.50
C TYR A 802 7.96 40.12 26.46
N LEU A 803 8.00 41.41 26.12
CA LEU A 803 8.91 41.94 25.09
C LEU A 803 10.01 42.82 25.63
N ASP A 804 11.23 42.57 25.16
CA ASP A 804 12.43 43.38 25.40
C ASP A 804 12.64 44.36 24.24
N ALA A 805 12.26 45.62 24.39
CA ALA A 805 12.29 46.63 23.32
C ALA A 805 13.49 47.58 23.40
N GLY A 806 14.02 47.99 22.24
CA GLY A 806 15.09 48.99 22.15
C GLY A 806 14.60 50.44 22.11
N TYR A 807 13.30 50.68 21.90
CA TYR A 807 12.71 52.04 21.89
C TYR A 807 12.87 52.73 23.27
N PRO A 808 13.13 54.05 23.34
CA PRO A 808 13.24 55.00 22.21
C PRO A 808 14.66 55.14 21.63
N ASP A 809 15.68 54.69 22.36
CA ASP A 809 17.09 55.02 22.06
C ASP A 809 17.70 54.15 20.96
N TYR A 810 17.29 52.88 20.89
CA TYR A 810 17.83 51.83 20.03
C TYR A 810 19.35 51.62 20.20
N ALA A 811 19.81 51.73 21.45
CA ALA A 811 21.22 51.58 21.82
C ALA A 811 21.76 50.19 21.44
N PRO A 812 23.09 50.04 21.22
CA PRO A 812 23.68 48.73 20.96
C PRO A 812 23.39 47.74 22.10
N LYS A 813 23.01 46.51 21.77
CA LYS A 813 22.78 45.42 22.73
C LYS A 813 23.20 44.09 22.10
N SER A 814 24.06 43.34 22.80
CA SER A 814 24.71 42.14 22.25
C SER A 814 25.34 42.44 20.87
N TYR A 815 25.08 41.61 19.85
CA TYR A 815 25.57 41.74 18.47
C TYR A 815 24.75 42.71 17.60
N HIS A 816 23.82 43.47 18.17
CA HIS A 816 22.91 44.34 17.41
C HIS A 816 23.14 45.82 17.66
N ASN A 817 23.32 46.58 16.56
CA ASN A 817 23.40 48.04 16.56
C ASN A 817 22.83 48.59 15.23
N PRO A 818 21.67 49.27 15.24
CA PRO A 818 20.81 49.51 16.39
C PRO A 818 20.15 48.21 16.91
N TYR A 819 19.91 48.11 18.22
CA TYR A 819 19.07 47.05 18.78
C TYR A 819 17.59 47.46 18.67
N GLN A 820 16.85 46.76 17.82
CA GLN A 820 15.42 47.01 17.62
C GLN A 820 14.59 46.54 18.82
N GLY A 821 14.84 45.31 19.27
CA GLY A 821 14.01 44.64 20.28
C GLY A 821 12.57 44.44 19.83
N GLY A 822 11.69 44.11 20.79
CA GLY A 822 10.26 44.01 20.57
C GLY A 822 9.85 42.84 19.69
N LEU A 823 8.68 42.99 19.05
CA LEU A 823 8.16 42.04 18.07
C LEU A 823 7.97 42.74 16.73
N SER A 824 8.65 42.25 15.68
CA SER A 824 8.59 42.88 14.35
C SER A 824 8.64 41.88 13.22
N ILE A 825 7.96 42.22 12.12
CA ILE A 825 7.94 41.41 10.90
C ILE A 825 8.55 42.22 9.76
N ILE A 826 9.68 41.76 9.22
CA ILE A 826 10.44 42.49 8.20
C ILE A 826 10.94 41.55 7.10
N PRO A 827 11.10 42.02 5.85
CA PRO A 827 11.76 41.24 4.80
C PRO A 827 13.16 40.75 5.19
N ASN A 828 13.52 39.53 4.81
CA ASN A 828 14.77 38.86 5.21
C ASN A 828 16.04 39.62 4.80
N GLN A 829 15.95 40.39 3.70
CA GLN A 829 17.05 41.18 3.17
C GLN A 829 17.27 42.50 3.93
N LEU A 830 16.30 42.91 4.75
CA LEU A 830 16.37 44.15 5.52
C LEU A 830 16.97 43.89 6.92
N ARG A 831 17.72 44.88 7.38
CA ARG A 831 18.28 44.95 8.73
C ARG A 831 17.80 46.24 9.39
N ALA A 832 17.83 46.29 10.72
CA ALA A 832 17.47 47.49 11.47
C ALA A 832 18.28 48.73 11.05
N SER A 833 19.57 48.55 10.70
CA SER A 833 20.42 49.64 10.19
C SER A 833 19.95 50.25 8.86
N VAL A 834 19.17 49.51 8.07
CA VAL A 834 18.54 50.02 6.84
C VAL A 834 17.20 50.64 7.16
N LEU A 835 16.36 49.92 7.92
CA LEU A 835 15.01 50.35 8.25
C LEU A 835 14.97 51.69 8.99
N ILE A 836 15.99 52.02 9.78
CA ILE A 836 16.06 53.30 10.51
C ILE A 836 16.02 54.54 9.59
N HIS A 837 16.29 54.35 8.30
CA HIS A 837 16.26 55.39 7.27
C HIS A 837 15.01 55.32 6.40
N GLU A 838 14.08 54.40 6.64
CA GLU A 838 12.84 54.23 5.88
C GLU A 838 11.64 54.87 6.60
N THR A 839 10.49 54.91 5.91
CA THR A 839 9.28 55.53 6.48
C THR A 839 8.37 54.46 7.05
N HIS A 840 7.91 54.67 8.30
CA HIS A 840 7.00 53.79 9.02
C HIS A 840 5.80 54.60 9.51
N ASP A 841 4.59 54.14 9.21
CA ASP A 841 3.34 54.72 9.70
C ASP A 841 2.59 53.72 10.56
N THR A 842 2.25 54.12 11.79
CA THR A 842 1.55 53.28 12.77
C THR A 842 0.11 53.74 12.93
N SER A 843 -0.84 52.86 12.62
CA SER A 843 -2.27 53.13 12.64
C SER A 843 -3.05 51.97 13.26
N SER A 844 -4.33 52.20 13.55
CA SER A 844 -5.26 51.14 13.93
C SER A 844 -5.75 50.41 12.67
N ILE A 845 -5.94 49.09 12.76
CA ILE A 845 -6.51 48.29 11.66
C ILE A 845 -7.66 47.41 12.15
N LYS A 846 -8.61 47.17 11.23
CA LYS A 846 -9.67 46.17 11.37
C LYS A 846 -9.58 45.21 10.19
N VAL A 847 -9.58 43.93 10.49
CA VAL A 847 -9.63 42.84 9.51
C VAL A 847 -10.74 41.88 9.89
N GLN A 848 -11.26 41.17 8.90
CA GLN A 848 -12.31 40.17 9.08
C GLN A 848 -11.80 38.82 8.60
N ASP A 849 -12.12 37.76 9.34
CA ASP A 849 -11.82 36.40 8.91
C ASP A 849 -12.90 35.83 7.96
N GLN A 850 -12.67 34.63 7.41
CA GLN A 850 -13.59 34.00 6.46
C GLN A 850 -14.99 33.69 7.04
N PHE A 851 -15.13 33.70 8.37
CA PHE A 851 -16.41 33.45 9.06
C PHE A 851 -17.12 34.76 9.44
N GLY A 852 -16.51 35.90 9.13
CA GLY A 852 -17.06 37.21 9.41
C GLY A 852 -16.68 37.77 10.78
N ASN A 853 -15.83 37.11 11.57
CA ASN A 853 -15.43 37.64 12.88
C ASN A 853 -14.46 38.83 12.68
N LEU A 854 -14.66 39.87 13.49
CA LEU A 854 -13.86 41.09 13.44
C LEU A 854 -12.65 40.97 14.37
N TRP A 855 -11.48 41.31 13.83
CA TRP A 855 -10.21 41.37 14.54
C TRP A 855 -9.66 42.79 14.43
N THR A 856 -9.28 43.37 15.56
CA THR A 856 -8.85 44.77 15.65
C THR A 856 -7.50 44.86 16.33
N GLY A 857 -6.67 45.80 15.90
CA GLY A 857 -5.39 46.04 16.54
C GLY A 857 -4.57 47.11 15.84
N LEU A 858 -3.27 46.87 15.71
CA LEU A 858 -2.31 47.84 15.20
C LEU A 858 -1.74 47.38 13.86
N ALA A 859 -1.53 48.31 12.93
CA ALA A 859 -0.81 48.10 11.69
C ALA A 859 0.35 49.07 11.57
N ILE A 860 1.49 48.58 11.07
CA ILE A 860 2.68 49.37 10.80
C ILE A 860 3.03 49.22 9.33
N THR A 861 2.79 50.27 8.55
CA THR A 861 3.06 50.29 7.12
C THR A 861 4.46 50.84 6.90
N THR A 862 5.32 50.06 6.24
CA THR A 862 6.69 50.46 5.90
C THR A 862 6.81 50.68 4.40
N THR A 863 7.31 51.84 4.02
CA THR A 863 7.60 52.21 2.62
C THR A 863 9.11 52.30 2.44
N ILE A 864 9.67 51.45 1.58
CA ILE A 864 11.09 51.46 1.24
C ILE A 864 11.34 52.47 0.12
N SER A 865 11.95 53.60 0.46
CA SER A 865 12.26 54.69 -0.46
C SER A 865 13.76 54.89 -0.68
N ASN A 866 14.59 54.53 0.31
CA ASN A 866 16.02 54.85 0.31
C ASN A 866 16.91 53.64 -0.01
N PHE A 867 16.52 52.43 0.40
CA PHE A 867 17.27 51.21 0.12
C PHE A 867 17.04 50.74 -1.31
N GLU A 868 17.94 51.15 -2.22
CA GLU A 868 17.87 50.86 -3.66
C GLU A 868 17.49 49.41 -4.02
N PRO A 869 18.03 48.34 -3.39
CA PRO A 869 17.66 46.97 -3.75
C PRO A 869 16.17 46.62 -3.60
N MET A 870 15.43 47.33 -2.75
CA MET A 870 14.00 47.07 -2.50
C MET A 870 13.13 48.33 -2.64
N LYS A 871 13.66 49.36 -3.31
CA LYS A 871 12.97 50.64 -3.48
C LYS A 871 11.62 50.47 -4.17
N GLY A 872 10.58 51.06 -3.57
CA GLY A 872 9.19 50.94 -4.03
C GLY A 872 8.39 49.81 -3.36
N LEU A 873 9.04 48.95 -2.57
CA LEU A 873 8.35 47.96 -1.74
C LEU A 873 7.54 48.66 -0.64
N ILE A 874 6.26 48.27 -0.52
CA ILE A 874 5.40 48.67 0.60
C ILE A 874 4.84 47.39 1.22
N PHE A 875 5.14 47.19 2.50
CA PHE A 875 4.61 46.07 3.27
C PHE A 875 4.01 46.57 4.58
N ARG A 876 3.04 45.83 5.10
CA ARG A 876 2.30 46.17 6.30
C ARG A 876 2.29 44.97 7.24
N GLN A 877 2.83 45.16 8.44
CA GLN A 877 2.72 44.18 9.52
C GLN A 877 1.52 44.56 10.39
N CYS A 878 0.65 43.59 10.66
CA CYS A 878 -0.56 43.81 11.46
C CYS A 878 -0.58 42.85 12.64
N PHE A 879 -0.97 43.40 13.80
CA PHE A 879 -1.05 42.70 15.07
C PHE A 879 -2.48 42.88 15.57
N VAL A 880 -3.31 41.87 15.35
CA VAL A 880 -4.76 41.97 15.59
C VAL A 880 -5.22 40.96 16.63
N MET A 881 -6.21 41.36 17.41
CA MET A 881 -6.76 40.57 18.51
C MET A 881 -8.28 40.52 18.40
N HIS A 882 -8.87 39.51 19.02
CA HIS A 882 -10.32 39.40 19.21
C HIS A 882 -10.66 39.77 20.67
N PRO A 883 -11.84 40.36 20.97
CA PRO A 883 -12.20 40.79 22.32
C PRO A 883 -12.10 39.68 23.37
N SER A 884 -11.44 39.95 24.49
CA SER A 884 -11.21 39.06 25.65
C SER A 884 -10.53 37.71 25.36
N VAL A 885 -10.04 37.46 24.16
CA VAL A 885 -9.36 36.21 23.80
C VAL A 885 -7.84 36.38 23.91
N PRO A 886 -7.10 35.47 24.57
CA PRO A 886 -5.65 35.57 24.73
C PRO A 886 -4.87 35.15 23.47
N VAL A 887 -5.35 35.56 22.28
CA VAL A 887 -4.74 35.28 20.98
C VAL A 887 -4.35 36.58 20.28
N LEU A 888 -3.08 36.69 19.91
CA LEU A 888 -2.56 37.70 19.00
C LEU A 888 -2.28 37.07 17.64
N VAL A 889 -2.93 37.60 16.60
CA VAL A 889 -2.68 37.19 15.21
C VAL A 889 -1.65 38.11 14.60
N LEU A 890 -0.62 37.50 14.02
CA LEU A 890 0.46 38.14 13.28
C LEU A 890 0.16 38.03 11.79
N LEU A 891 -0.18 39.15 11.16
CA LEU A 891 -0.47 39.22 9.74
C LEU A 891 0.59 40.04 9.02
N THR A 892 0.89 39.64 7.79
CA THR A 892 1.73 40.43 6.89
C THR A 892 1.01 40.60 5.57
N GLU A 893 0.99 41.83 5.09
CA GLU A 893 0.45 42.17 3.80
C GLU A 893 1.52 42.80 2.93
N LEU A 894 1.68 42.28 1.73
CA LEU A 894 2.40 42.93 0.66
C LEU A 894 1.45 43.92 -0.02
N VAL A 895 1.54 45.20 0.35
CA VAL A 895 0.68 46.26 -0.19
C VAL A 895 1.06 46.60 -1.63
N ARG A 896 2.37 46.66 -1.89
CA ARG A 896 2.93 46.91 -3.22
C ARG A 896 4.30 46.27 -3.36
N ASN A 897 4.53 45.55 -4.45
CA ASN A 897 5.84 45.01 -4.79
C ASN A 897 6.75 46.09 -5.42
N ASN A 898 8.07 45.93 -5.36
CA ASN A 898 9.06 46.84 -5.96
C ASN A 898 9.16 46.76 -7.50
N GLY A 899 8.24 46.05 -8.15
CA GLY A 899 8.21 45.85 -9.61
C GLY A 899 8.96 44.61 -10.11
N TRP A 900 9.60 43.82 -9.22
CA TRP A 900 10.27 42.57 -9.59
C TRP A 900 9.45 41.36 -9.17
N ALA A 901 9.32 40.37 -10.05
CA ALA A 901 8.77 39.06 -9.70
C ALA A 901 9.83 38.27 -8.91
N GLN A 902 9.73 38.30 -7.58
CA GLN A 902 10.70 37.64 -6.70
C GLN A 902 10.02 37.08 -5.45
N PHE A 903 10.58 35.99 -4.92
CA PHE A 903 10.22 35.50 -3.60
C PHE A 903 10.70 36.48 -2.54
N VAL A 904 9.77 36.97 -1.72
CA VAL A 904 10.11 37.78 -0.55
C VAL A 904 9.90 36.92 0.69
N GLY A 905 11.01 36.57 1.35
CA GLY A 905 10.97 35.98 2.68
C GLY A 905 10.80 37.05 3.74
N PHE A 906 10.08 36.73 4.80
CA PHE A 906 9.90 37.58 5.98
C PHE A 906 10.41 36.86 7.23
N ASN A 907 11.01 37.65 8.10
CA ASN A 907 11.43 37.24 9.43
C ASN A 907 10.50 37.91 10.43
N CYS A 908 9.82 37.11 11.25
CA CYS A 908 9.22 37.61 12.47
C CYS A 908 10.24 37.44 13.58
N SER A 909 10.70 38.55 14.15
CA SER A 909 11.67 38.57 15.25
C SER A 909 10.98 38.97 16.53
N THR A 910 11.14 38.17 17.57
CA THR A 910 10.65 38.47 18.92
C THR A 910 11.83 38.49 19.87
N SER A 911 12.02 39.61 20.56
CA SER A 911 12.99 39.71 21.67
C SER A 911 12.25 39.57 22.99
N TYR A 912 12.61 38.54 23.75
CA TYR A 912 11.88 38.13 24.93
C TYR A 912 12.55 38.64 26.21
N LYS A 913 11.72 39.03 27.17
CA LYS A 913 12.03 39.11 28.59
C LYS A 913 10.78 38.72 29.36
N HIS A 914 10.92 38.45 30.65
CA HIS A 914 9.76 38.42 31.54
C HIS A 914 9.88 39.56 32.54
N GLU A 915 8.89 40.45 32.56
CA GLU A 915 8.90 41.70 33.33
C GLU A 915 10.17 42.55 33.05
N GLU A 916 11.17 42.47 33.94
CA GLU A 916 12.42 43.23 33.84
C GLU A 916 13.62 42.38 33.40
N ASN A 917 13.52 41.04 33.36
CA ASN A 917 14.69 40.18 33.27
C ASN A 917 14.51 38.98 32.33
N ILE A 918 15.58 38.66 31.58
CA ILE A 918 15.62 37.51 30.68
C ILE A 918 15.86 36.18 31.41
N ARG A 919 16.41 36.22 32.63
CA ARG A 919 16.69 35.02 33.44
C ARG A 919 15.44 34.40 34.05
N ASP A 920 14.34 35.15 34.06
CA ASP A 920 13.05 34.72 34.59
C ASP A 920 12.17 34.10 33.49
N LEU A 921 12.76 33.81 32.32
CA LEU A 921 12.11 33.19 31.17
C LEU A 921 12.57 31.73 31.00
N GLN A 922 11.68 30.90 30.47
CA GLN A 922 12.00 29.59 29.89
C GLN A 922 11.52 29.57 28.44
N LEU A 923 12.35 29.09 27.51
CA LEU A 923 11.92 28.80 26.14
C LEU A 923 11.79 27.30 25.94
N MET A 924 10.73 26.85 25.29
CA MET A 924 10.40 25.45 25.12
C MET A 924 10.20 25.12 23.64
N PHE A 925 10.86 24.05 23.17
CA PHE A 925 10.78 23.57 21.79
C PHE A 925 10.39 22.09 21.74
N PRO A 926 9.46 21.66 20.87
CA PRO A 926 9.05 20.26 20.80
C PRO A 926 10.18 19.38 20.22
N LYS A 927 10.42 18.23 20.85
CA LYS A 927 11.37 17.17 20.40
C LYS A 927 10.62 16.00 19.77
N THR A 928 9.52 15.61 20.40
CA THR A 928 8.50 14.62 19.96
C THR A 928 7.15 15.11 20.50
N ASP A 929 6.04 14.49 20.12
CA ASP A 929 4.68 14.93 20.49
C ASP A 929 4.46 15.09 22.00
N LYS A 930 5.30 14.47 22.84
CA LYS A 930 5.17 14.49 24.31
C LYS A 930 6.40 15.01 25.05
N GLN A 931 7.41 15.52 24.35
CA GLN A 931 8.64 15.99 24.98
C GLN A 931 9.06 17.36 24.47
N TRP A 932 9.41 18.24 25.40
CA TRP A 932 9.85 19.61 25.13
C TRP A 932 11.28 19.82 25.64
N LEU A 933 12.16 20.31 24.77
CA LEU A 933 13.46 20.86 25.14
C LEU A 933 13.24 22.22 25.80
N THR A 934 13.67 22.39 27.05
CA THR A 934 13.57 23.66 27.78
C THR A 934 14.93 24.35 27.88
N LEU A 935 14.99 25.62 27.51
CA LEU A 935 16.16 26.49 27.53
C LEU A 935 15.99 27.60 28.58
N PHE A 936 17.08 27.89 29.30
CA PHE A 936 17.13 28.91 30.35
C PHE A 936 18.07 30.04 29.95
N PRO A 937 17.55 31.19 29.51
CA PRO A 937 18.39 32.27 29.01
C PRO A 937 19.18 33.02 30.09
N GLY A 938 20.12 33.88 29.66
CA GLY A 938 20.87 34.77 30.56
C GLY A 938 22.04 34.15 31.31
N LYS A 939 22.40 32.89 31.01
CA LYS A 939 23.53 32.16 31.63
C LYS A 939 24.75 32.06 30.71
N GLU A 940 24.58 31.48 29.53
CA GLU A 940 25.63 31.26 28.53
C GLU A 940 25.13 31.67 27.14
N GLN A 941 26.07 31.88 26.22
CA GLN A 941 25.74 32.12 24.82
C GLN A 941 25.32 30.82 24.16
N MET A 942 24.15 30.81 23.49
CA MET A 942 23.67 29.65 22.75
C MET A 942 22.86 30.07 21.53
N GLY A 943 23.01 29.27 20.46
CA GLY A 943 22.16 29.33 19.27
C GLY A 943 21.43 28.00 19.05
N LEU A 944 20.17 28.05 18.65
CA LEU A 944 19.40 26.89 18.21
C LEU A 944 18.73 27.21 16.88
N GLN A 945 18.80 26.29 15.91
CA GLN A 945 18.09 26.42 14.65
C GLN A 945 17.45 25.09 14.25
N ASP A 946 16.13 25.11 14.03
CA ASP A 946 15.38 23.93 13.60
C ASP A 946 14.00 24.34 13.02
N TYR A 947 13.22 23.36 12.54
CA TYR A 947 11.90 23.55 11.95
C TYR A 947 10.78 23.06 12.88
N TYR A 948 9.93 23.97 13.37
CA TYR A 948 8.87 23.64 14.33
C TYR A 948 7.49 24.11 13.84
N TYR A 949 6.45 23.36 14.21
CA TYR A 949 5.06 23.81 14.10
C TYR A 949 4.70 24.83 15.18
N ASN A 950 5.35 24.70 16.35
CA ASN A 950 5.11 25.54 17.50
C ASN A 950 6.33 25.61 18.42
N MET A 951 6.35 26.66 19.24
CA MET A 951 7.27 26.81 20.38
C MET A 951 6.53 27.53 21.51
N ALA A 952 7.09 27.51 22.72
CA ALA A 952 6.51 28.23 23.85
C ALA A 952 7.56 29.02 24.63
N ALA A 953 7.12 30.08 25.29
CA ALA A 953 7.87 30.81 26.29
C ALA A 953 7.04 30.91 27.58
N LYS A 954 7.68 30.85 28.75
CA LYS A 954 7.00 30.93 30.05
C LYS A 954 7.81 31.72 31.06
N GLY A 955 7.17 32.65 31.77
CA GLY A 955 7.74 33.33 32.93
C GLY A 955 7.78 32.38 34.14
N MET A 956 8.87 32.37 34.91
CA MET A 956 9.07 31.42 36.01
C MET A 956 8.09 31.59 37.19
N ASP A 957 7.47 32.75 37.32
CA ASP A 957 6.49 33.13 38.34
C ASP A 957 5.04 33.10 37.83
N THR A 958 4.82 32.69 36.58
CA THR A 958 3.49 32.59 35.95
C THR A 958 3.20 31.14 35.58
N ASP A 959 1.91 30.79 35.51
CA ASP A 959 1.49 29.49 34.98
C ASP A 959 1.24 29.50 33.46
N ALA A 960 1.11 30.69 32.87
CA ALA A 960 0.78 30.87 31.46
C ALA A 960 1.98 30.68 30.52
N TYR A 961 1.75 29.92 29.45
CA TYR A 961 2.63 29.75 28.31
C TYR A 961 2.24 30.73 27.21
N MET A 962 3.21 31.49 26.70
CA MET A 962 3.12 32.22 25.44
C MET A 962 3.54 31.26 24.32
N GLN A 963 2.58 30.73 23.56
CA GLN A 963 2.79 29.72 22.53
C GLN A 963 2.68 30.33 21.14
N VAL A 964 3.69 30.11 20.30
CA VAL A 964 3.68 30.52 18.89
C VAL A 964 3.29 29.31 18.04
N PHE A 965 2.30 29.46 17.15
CA PHE A 965 1.83 28.40 16.27
C PHE A 965 1.86 28.81 14.79
N HIS A 966 2.18 27.83 13.94
CA HIS A 966 2.23 27.94 12.49
C HIS A 966 1.41 26.82 11.83
N LEU A 967 0.78 27.11 10.69
CA LEU A 967 0.09 26.08 9.91
C LEU A 967 1.05 25.00 9.38
N SER A 968 2.26 25.41 8.98
CA SER A 968 3.35 24.52 8.54
C SER A 968 4.60 24.76 9.36
N ARG A 969 5.50 23.77 9.44
CA ARG A 969 6.80 23.96 10.11
C ARG A 969 7.56 25.18 9.55
N CYS A 970 7.98 26.07 10.44
CA CYS A 970 8.79 27.25 10.13
C CYS A 970 10.20 27.08 10.69
N SER A 971 11.22 27.65 10.01
CA SER A 971 12.60 27.65 10.53
C SER A 971 12.69 28.68 11.66
N HIS A 972 12.84 28.22 12.89
CA HIS A 972 13.13 29.07 14.05
C HIS A 972 14.63 29.16 14.27
N TYR A 973 15.13 30.37 14.47
CA TYR A 973 16.48 30.67 14.91
C TYR A 973 16.42 31.40 16.25
N VAL A 974 16.97 30.79 17.28
CA VAL A 974 17.05 31.34 18.63
C VAL A 974 18.49 31.73 18.90
N HIS A 975 18.69 32.96 19.33
CA HIS A 975 19.95 33.43 19.91
C HIS A 975 19.69 33.91 21.33
N MET A 976 20.44 33.38 22.29
CA MET A 976 20.42 33.87 23.66
C MET A 976 21.84 34.05 24.19
N ASP A 977 22.02 35.06 25.02
CA ASP A 977 23.25 35.31 25.77
C ASP A 977 22.92 35.99 27.11
N SER A 978 23.94 36.56 27.77
CA SER A 978 23.77 37.24 29.05
C SER A 978 23.00 38.57 28.98
N ALA A 979 22.83 39.13 27.79
CA ALA A 979 22.22 40.45 27.57
C ALA A 979 20.85 40.38 26.90
N MET A 980 20.59 39.42 26.00
CA MET A 980 19.31 39.33 25.29
C MET A 980 18.89 37.89 24.95
N VAL A 981 17.60 37.76 24.63
CA VAL A 981 17.00 36.55 24.07
C VAL A 981 16.19 36.97 22.86
N ARG A 982 16.52 36.40 21.71
CA ARG A 982 15.82 36.70 20.47
C ARG A 982 15.53 35.42 19.74
N GLU A 983 14.27 35.21 19.38
CA GLU A 983 13.88 34.19 18.43
C GLU A 983 13.41 34.86 17.13
N THR A 984 13.65 34.18 16.02
CA THR A 984 13.27 34.62 14.70
C THR A 984 12.81 33.43 13.89
N PHE A 985 11.56 33.44 13.45
CA PHE A 985 11.08 32.46 12.49
C PHE A 985 10.98 33.08 11.09
N THR A 986 11.36 32.28 10.10
CA THR A 986 11.30 32.67 8.69
C THR A 986 10.12 32.02 7.98
N PHE A 987 9.39 32.82 7.22
CA PHE A 987 8.32 32.39 6.33
C PHE A 987 8.42 33.11 4.98
N TYR A 988 7.77 32.60 3.94
CA TYR A 988 7.96 33.06 2.57
C TYR A 988 6.64 33.46 1.92
N ASN A 989 6.66 34.56 1.16
CA ASN A 989 5.62 34.84 0.18
C ASN A 989 5.78 33.91 -1.03
N GLN A 990 4.68 33.62 -1.72
CA GLN A 990 4.71 33.09 -3.07
C GLN A 990 5.10 34.20 -4.06
N ILE A 991 5.56 33.86 -5.26
CA ILE A 991 5.76 34.88 -6.30
C ILE A 991 4.37 35.44 -6.63
N SER A 992 4.05 36.63 -6.14
CA SER A 992 2.82 37.33 -6.50
C SER A 992 3.00 38.02 -7.85
N ASP A 993 1.98 37.93 -8.69
CA ASP A 993 1.75 38.66 -9.94
C ASP A 993 1.54 40.17 -9.69
N LEU A 994 2.55 40.86 -9.16
CA LEU A 994 2.59 42.32 -8.92
C LEU A 994 1.47 42.90 -8.00
N GLY A 995 0.51 42.08 -7.56
CA GLY A 995 -0.67 42.49 -6.81
C GLY A 995 -0.49 42.57 -5.29
N ARG A 996 -1.49 43.18 -4.66
CA ARG A 996 -1.65 43.25 -3.20
C ARG A 996 -2.04 41.87 -2.66
N SER A 997 -1.35 41.37 -1.62
CA SER A 997 -1.62 40.03 -1.07
C SER A 997 -1.34 39.91 0.43
N TRP A 998 -2.15 39.10 1.13
CA TRP A 998 -1.91 38.69 2.52
C TRP A 998 -1.08 37.40 2.55
N LEU A 999 -0.10 37.35 3.45
CA LEU A 999 0.70 36.16 3.71
C LEU A 999 0.02 35.26 4.75
N GLN A 1000 0.55 34.04 4.91
CA GLN A 1000 0.08 33.10 5.90
C GLN A 1000 0.05 33.73 7.31
N PRO A 1001 -1.07 33.67 8.04
CA PRO A 1001 -1.13 34.15 9.42
C PRO A 1001 -0.33 33.25 10.37
N HIS A 1002 0.18 33.87 11.42
CA HIS A 1002 0.81 33.18 12.55
C HIS A 1002 0.16 33.63 13.85
N PHE A 1003 0.19 32.79 14.87
CA PHE A 1003 -0.61 32.99 16.08
C PHE A 1003 0.27 32.94 17.32
N ILE A 1004 0.04 33.86 18.25
CA ILE A 1004 0.56 33.78 19.61
C ILE A 1004 -0.64 33.58 20.54
N LEU A 1005 -0.63 32.49 21.30
CA LEU A 1005 -1.68 32.12 22.24
C LEU A 1005 -1.11 32.11 23.66
N PHE A 1006 -1.79 32.76 24.61
CA PHE A 1006 -1.49 32.63 26.03
C PHE A 1006 -2.46 31.67 26.71
N SER A 1007 -1.95 30.67 27.42
CA SER A 1007 -2.78 29.65 28.11
C SER A 1007 -2.02 28.95 29.24
N GLU A 1008 -2.73 28.35 30.18
CA GLU A 1008 -2.13 27.55 31.28
C GLU A 1008 -1.67 26.15 30.81
N TYR A 1009 -2.16 25.72 29.64
CA TYR A 1009 -1.85 24.42 29.03
C TYR A 1009 -1.01 24.59 27.77
N LEU A 1010 -0.14 23.61 27.49
CA LEU A 1010 0.51 23.47 26.19
C LEU A 1010 -0.44 22.72 25.25
N TYR A 1011 -0.91 23.38 24.20
CA TYR A 1011 -1.85 22.78 23.26
C TYR A 1011 -1.13 22.03 22.14
N GLU A 1012 -1.66 20.87 21.78
CA GLU A 1012 -1.21 20.09 20.63
C GLU A 1012 -1.62 20.78 19.33
N HIS A 1013 -0.72 20.81 18.33
CA HIS A 1013 -0.92 21.52 17.06
C HIS A 1013 -2.25 21.19 16.37
N GLU A 1014 -2.63 19.91 16.37
CA GLU A 1014 -3.86 19.41 15.74
C GLU A 1014 -5.14 20.04 16.33
N SER A 1015 -5.14 20.30 17.64
CA SER A 1015 -6.27 20.92 18.32
C SER A 1015 -6.54 22.36 17.88
N LEU A 1016 -5.56 23.04 17.28
CA LEU A 1016 -5.70 24.41 16.78
C LEU A 1016 -6.06 24.47 15.28
N SER A 1017 -6.42 23.35 14.65
CA SER A 1017 -6.74 23.29 13.22
C SER A 1017 -7.71 24.39 12.75
N ALA A 1018 -8.80 24.62 13.49
CA ALA A 1018 -9.77 25.69 13.22
C ALA A 1018 -9.13 27.10 13.26
N LEU A 1019 -8.30 27.39 14.28
CA LEU A 1019 -7.60 28.67 14.40
C LEU A 1019 -6.57 28.86 13.28
N LEU A 1020 -5.78 27.81 12.99
CA LEU A 1020 -4.74 27.84 11.96
C LEU A 1020 -5.29 27.92 10.54
N SER A 1021 -6.57 27.60 10.35
CA SER A 1021 -7.28 27.71 9.07
C SER A 1021 -7.75 29.13 8.74
N LEU A 1022 -7.68 30.09 9.68
CA LEU A 1022 -8.20 31.43 9.47
C LEU A 1022 -7.49 32.15 8.30
N LYS A 1023 -8.29 32.84 7.48
CA LYS A 1023 -7.85 33.71 6.39
C LYS A 1023 -8.46 35.07 6.60
N PHE A 1024 -7.69 36.13 6.35
CA PHE A 1024 -8.08 37.49 6.70
C PHE A 1024 -8.18 38.38 5.45
N THR A 1025 -9.16 39.28 5.47
CA THR A 1025 -9.31 40.38 4.52
C THR A 1025 -9.53 41.69 5.26
N GLU A 1026 -9.13 42.81 4.67
CA GLU A 1026 -9.42 44.13 5.23
C GLU A 1026 -10.91 44.47 5.10
N VAL A 1027 -11.45 45.20 6.08
CA VAL A 1027 -12.87 45.62 6.16
C VAL A 1027 -13.08 47.00 5.57
#